data_AF-A0ABD2NXB2-F1
#
_entry.id   AF-A0ABD2NXB2-F1
#
_cell.length_a   1.000
_cell.length_b   1.000
_cell.length_c   1.000
_cell.angle_alpha   90.00
_cell.angle_beta   90.00
_cell.angle_gamma   90.00
#
_symmetry.space_group_name_H-M   'P 1'
#
loop_
_entity.id
_entity.type
_entity.pdbx_description
1 polymer ?
#
loop_
_entity_poly.entity_id
_entity_poly.type
_entity_poly.pdbx_seq_one_letter_code
_entity_poly.pdbx_strand_id
1 'polypeptide(L)'
;MFLDRRERVRDIHSNVNHHNNRIGRMVVKDSMQIKCKCHGMSGSCEFKTCWRIVPDIRIIGSILHEKYRNAMLFSLSNRGHKKLKLKNGNQPFTPQRKRRRSREKEKIELHKNLIYYQKSPSYCDIDNSVDFPGTSGRICNRTSEGADNCSSLCCGRGYNLLRRIRTEFCNCKFEWCCEVKCQNCTIDEWISYLETKMSTSLAEQLQRLARPQTTNLDRGKKRASLLFDPKEAAGLRKETVFEIGLNGLEELISKNKSFEQYTNTLFSLSSKEFERSVETAESNEKLDKHIRKFLLLLSPYFLLNCTYKALEWLIYRYSIHEYNREDVLMLVLPYHESNIFVRVIQLLKINNEKDPWFFLKTLQKPGIHLPKQSLLNHAANDPYFIKFVSKFILEIIKVHEKPSSLTVAFNFYCSIFTGAIEYSKTVPEPTITQMLPALLKGLSSDIADFRAASYVIIARLVTKCTLSEIILNKFVEKIANHKVETLKEEAVLVYLVLYQSQINFNNIPDEALGEIINQEWFPKILQDLNHTGCFIYPFLEVLIKCSIRKGLEEDGENYRRYTIDLLNQLKIDQEYVTLCLNAIIDSVPSKLKKISEDTKSWLIELIETIEKQYPHQFDKQVYKILTSTENENRKNKLQKILKNALMFRKKFDIFNKLYHSNALIRTNAMKFLSTNFDTLKEDEKDVLKVSLGDRLKDDDIEVVKEALIIVQSTNALKGQELKEILVELLYKFYKDKNYWRRILERVIQMLCTSENARDFQVILNIFPLLLPKSNEGIVYAKLVVKSDLFSHCPLFVNFNTQADLESVGDFPNHIFSCLKSVKSKTIVQDFFHQAILSKMLHKFWMLVIKPKVRPCILKIQRRIFYC
;
A
#
# COMPACT_ATOMS: atom_id res chain seq x y z
N MET A 1 -3.58 32.64 38.73
CA MET A 1 -4.84 33.11 39.36
C MET A 1 -4.57 33.23 40.86
N PHE A 2 -5.02 34.31 41.52
CA PHE A 2 -4.67 34.73 42.90
C PHE A 2 -5.07 33.70 43.99
N LEU A 3 -4.41 32.54 43.98
CA LEU A 3 -4.49 31.50 44.98
C LEU A 3 -3.45 31.82 46.04
N ASP A 4 -3.91 32.03 47.27
CA ASP A 4 -2.99 32.20 48.38
C ASP A 4 -2.20 30.88 48.51
N ARG A 5 -0.88 30.92 48.28
CA ARG A 5 0.01 29.81 48.66
C ARG A 5 -0.20 29.54 50.15
N ARG A 6 0.15 28.35 50.66
CA ARG A 6 0.04 27.94 52.08
C ARG A 6 0.89 28.79 53.07
N GLU A 7 1.17 30.05 52.76
CA GLU A 7 1.84 31.07 53.55
C GLU A 7 0.96 31.44 54.76
N ARG A 8 1.38 31.01 55.96
CA ARG A 8 0.81 31.50 57.22
C ARG A 8 1.26 32.94 57.43
N VAL A 9 0.33 33.85 57.74
CA VAL A 9 0.58 35.29 57.95
C VAL A 9 1.50 35.55 59.16
N ARG A 10 2.81 35.37 58.96
CA ARG A 10 3.86 35.49 59.99
C ARG A 10 4.79 36.67 59.74
N ASP A 11 5.12 36.97 58.49
CA ASP A 11 6.06 38.03 58.09
C ASP A 11 5.43 39.13 57.22
N ILE A 12 6.18 40.22 56.98
CA ILE A 12 5.69 41.39 56.21
C ILE A 12 5.37 41.03 54.76
N HIS A 13 6.18 40.16 54.16
CA HIS A 13 6.04 39.70 52.79
C HIS A 13 4.72 38.93 52.62
N SER A 14 4.41 37.97 53.51
CA SER A 14 3.13 37.26 53.47
C SER A 14 1.93 38.20 53.66
N ASN A 15 2.03 39.21 54.55
CA ASN A 15 0.94 40.18 54.74
C ASN A 15 0.64 40.99 53.46
N VAL A 16 1.70 41.42 52.75
CA VAL A 16 1.57 42.17 51.50
C VAL A 16 1.01 41.29 50.39
N ASN A 17 1.46 40.03 50.29
CA ASN A 17 0.94 39.08 49.31
C ASN A 17 -0.55 38.77 49.53
N HIS A 18 -0.97 38.50 50.77
CA HIS A 18 -2.37 38.27 51.12
C HIS A 18 -3.24 39.49 50.78
N HIS A 19 -2.76 40.71 51.06
CA HIS A 19 -3.45 41.94 50.69
C HIS A 19 -3.59 42.07 49.17
N ASN A 20 -2.49 41.98 48.43
CA ASN A 20 -2.48 42.16 46.98
C ASN A 20 -3.28 41.06 46.25
N ASN A 21 -3.25 39.82 46.73
CA ASN A 21 -4.09 38.73 46.22
C ASN A 21 -5.58 39.01 46.46
N ARG A 22 -5.95 39.53 47.64
CA ARG A 22 -7.33 39.95 47.92
C ARG A 22 -7.77 41.07 46.97
N ILE A 23 -6.93 42.08 46.73
CA ILE A 23 -7.21 43.16 45.76
C ILE A 23 -7.40 42.57 44.36
N GLY A 24 -6.53 41.63 43.94
CA GLY A 24 -6.63 40.94 42.66
C GLY A 24 -7.96 40.19 42.50
N ARG A 25 -8.40 39.45 43.53
CA ARG A 25 -9.71 38.78 43.55
C ARG A 25 -10.88 39.77 43.50
N MET A 26 -10.77 40.91 44.19
CA MET A 26 -11.79 41.96 44.15
C MET A 26 -11.92 42.57 42.76
N VAL A 27 -10.80 42.86 42.08
CA VAL A 27 -10.83 43.38 40.69
C VAL A 27 -11.55 42.41 39.75
N VAL A 28 -11.27 41.11 39.84
CA VAL A 28 -11.95 40.09 39.03
C VAL A 28 -13.44 40.05 39.33
N LYS A 29 -13.81 40.07 40.62
CA LYS A 29 -15.21 40.04 41.07
C LYS A 29 -15.99 41.28 40.61
N ASP A 30 -15.40 42.46 40.77
CA ASP A 30 -16.04 43.74 40.48
C ASP A 30 -16.14 43.99 38.97
N SER A 31 -15.29 43.36 38.16
CA SER A 31 -15.28 43.49 36.70
C SER A 31 -16.13 42.45 35.97
N MET A 32 -16.83 41.53 36.67
CA MET A 32 -17.66 40.50 36.02
C MET A 32 -18.77 41.13 35.18
N GLN A 33 -18.96 40.61 33.97
CA GLN A 33 -19.97 41.08 33.01
C GLN A 33 -21.09 40.06 32.86
N ILE A 34 -22.32 40.51 32.59
CA ILE A 34 -23.42 39.61 32.25
C ILE A 34 -23.43 39.43 30.74
N LYS A 35 -23.26 38.18 30.28
CA LYS A 35 -23.38 37.83 28.87
C LYS A 35 -24.63 36.99 28.68
N CYS A 36 -25.47 37.39 27.72
CA CYS A 36 -26.71 36.71 27.40
C CYS A 36 -26.62 36.01 26.06
N LYS A 37 -27.14 34.79 25.96
CA LYS A 37 -27.34 34.07 24.71
C LYS A 37 -28.85 33.97 24.44
N CYS A 38 -29.24 34.46 23.27
CA CYS A 38 -30.59 34.35 22.75
C CYS A 38 -30.86 32.93 22.27
N HIS A 39 -32.05 32.40 22.55
CA HIS A 39 -32.51 31.11 22.06
C HIS A 39 -33.51 31.32 20.91
N GLY A 40 -33.33 30.57 19.83
CA GLY A 40 -34.16 30.65 18.61
C GLY A 40 -33.31 30.64 17.33
N MET A 41 -33.80 30.01 16.27
CA MET A 41 -33.10 29.89 14.98
C MET A 41 -33.13 31.17 14.13
N SER A 42 -33.94 32.17 14.50
CA SER A 42 -34.25 33.33 13.65
C SER A 42 -33.69 34.67 14.16
N GLY A 43 -32.85 34.67 15.20
CA GLY A 43 -32.18 35.89 15.69
C GLY A 43 -33.05 36.91 16.46
N SER A 44 -34.38 36.71 16.58
CA SER A 44 -35.32 37.66 17.20
C SER A 44 -35.33 37.72 18.74
N CYS A 45 -34.53 36.89 19.42
CA CYS A 45 -34.24 36.91 20.86
C CYS A 45 -35.43 37.22 21.81
N GLU A 46 -36.49 36.43 21.73
CA GLU A 46 -37.64 36.53 22.64
C GLU A 46 -37.34 35.93 24.03
N PHE A 47 -36.53 34.85 24.05
CA PHE A 47 -36.02 34.23 25.27
C PHE A 47 -34.48 34.21 25.26
N LYS A 48 -33.84 34.58 26.38
CA LYS A 48 -32.38 34.57 26.51
C LYS A 48 -31.94 34.03 27.87
N THR A 49 -30.86 33.26 27.88
CA THR A 49 -30.18 32.87 29.12
C THR A 49 -28.96 33.73 29.32
N CYS A 50 -28.86 34.36 30.49
CA CYS A 50 -27.74 35.22 30.86
C CYS A 50 -26.93 34.60 32.00
N TRP A 51 -25.61 34.70 31.94
CA TRP A 51 -24.72 34.32 33.03
C TRP A 51 -23.65 35.37 33.25
N ARG A 52 -23.16 35.47 34.49
CA ARG A 52 -22.00 36.31 34.80
C ARG A 52 -20.74 35.61 34.32
N ILE A 53 -19.94 36.30 33.53
CA ILE A 53 -18.67 35.85 33.01
C ILE A 53 -17.59 36.88 33.35
N VAL A 54 -16.36 36.40 33.59
CA VAL A 54 -15.21 37.30 33.74
C VAL A 54 -14.91 37.91 32.35
N PRO A 55 -14.65 39.23 32.26
CA PRO A 55 -14.28 39.86 30.99
C PRO A 55 -12.93 39.32 30.48
N ASP A 56 -12.57 39.70 29.25
CA ASP A 56 -11.27 39.37 28.69
C ASP A 56 -10.15 39.73 29.68
N ILE A 57 -9.21 38.80 29.88
CA ILE A 57 -8.11 38.94 30.83
C ILE A 57 -7.28 40.20 30.58
N ARG A 58 -7.25 40.73 29.35
CA ARG A 58 -6.59 42.00 29.01
C ARG A 58 -7.21 43.20 29.72
N ILE A 59 -8.53 43.22 29.87
CA ILE A 59 -9.24 44.29 30.60
C ILE A 59 -8.90 44.24 32.09
N ILE A 60 -8.94 43.03 32.67
CA ILE A 60 -8.52 42.79 34.06
C ILE A 60 -7.04 43.19 34.24
N GLY A 61 -6.19 42.84 33.28
CA GLY A 61 -4.77 43.17 33.25
C GLY A 61 -4.52 44.67 33.26
N SER A 62 -5.25 45.45 32.45
CA SER A 62 -5.15 46.92 32.42
C SER A 62 -5.51 47.55 33.76
N ILE A 63 -6.62 47.12 34.38
CA ILE A 63 -7.06 47.64 35.69
C ILE A 63 -6.04 47.31 36.79
N LEU A 64 -5.48 46.10 36.78
CA LEU A 64 -4.44 45.71 37.74
C LEU A 64 -3.12 46.45 37.50
N HIS A 65 -2.76 46.70 36.25
CA HIS A 65 -1.55 47.44 35.89
C HIS A 65 -1.65 48.91 36.32
N GLU A 66 -2.82 49.54 36.21
CA GLU A 66 -3.07 50.88 36.74
C GLU A 66 -2.95 50.90 38.28
N LYS A 67 -3.53 49.91 38.97
CA LYS A 67 -3.37 49.75 40.42
C LYS A 67 -1.93 49.48 40.84
N TYR A 68 -1.13 48.84 39.99
CA TYR A 68 0.30 48.60 40.22
C TYR A 68 1.10 49.90 40.10
N ARG A 69 0.83 50.72 39.08
CA ARG A 69 1.46 52.05 38.92
C ARG A 69 1.18 52.97 40.11
N ASN A 70 -0.01 52.87 40.67
CA ASN A 70 -0.46 53.65 41.82
C ASN A 70 -0.34 52.91 43.17
N ALA A 71 0.48 51.84 43.23
CA ALA A 71 0.66 51.08 44.46
C ALA A 71 1.29 51.95 45.56
N MET A 72 1.01 51.63 46.83
CA MET A 72 1.42 52.46 47.96
C MET A 72 2.53 51.80 48.79
N LEU A 73 3.56 52.57 49.17
CA LEU A 73 4.65 52.10 50.03
C LEU A 73 4.17 51.93 51.48
N PHE A 74 4.53 50.81 52.07
CA PHE A 74 3.94 50.32 53.29
C PHE A 74 5.00 49.82 54.29
N SER A 75 4.89 50.12 55.60
CA SER A 75 5.83 49.64 56.66
C SER A 75 5.12 49.13 57.92
N LEU A 76 5.63 48.09 58.57
CA LEU A 76 5.10 47.60 59.84
C LEU A 76 5.46 48.53 61.01
N SER A 77 4.53 48.70 61.95
CA SER A 77 4.75 49.39 63.22
C SER A 77 4.93 48.37 64.34
N ASN A 78 6.00 48.49 65.13
CA ASN A 78 6.35 47.56 66.21
C ASN A 78 5.45 47.63 67.47
N ARG A 79 4.31 48.32 67.43
CA ARG A 79 3.35 48.34 68.55
C ARG A 79 2.25 47.30 68.34
N GLY A 80 2.50 46.09 68.84
CA GLY A 80 1.53 45.14 69.43
C GLY A 80 0.35 44.61 68.60
N HIS A 81 -0.05 45.21 67.49
CA HIS A 81 -1.14 44.71 66.64
C HIS A 81 -0.81 44.90 65.16
N LYS A 82 -0.83 43.77 64.44
CA LYS A 82 -0.61 43.59 62.99
C LYS A 82 -1.52 44.49 62.14
N LYS A 83 -1.20 45.78 62.00
CA LYS A 83 -1.92 46.70 61.12
C LYS A 83 -0.95 47.47 60.25
N LEU A 84 -1.28 47.48 58.97
CA LEU A 84 -0.58 48.22 57.93
C LEU A 84 -0.98 49.74 58.04
N LYS A 85 -0.09 50.64 58.49
CA LYS A 85 -0.08 52.13 58.31
C LYS A 85 0.83 52.70 57.19
N LEU A 86 0.28 53.63 56.39
CA LEU A 86 1.01 54.37 55.33
C LEU A 86 2.22 55.14 55.90
N LYS A 87 3.31 55.22 55.12
CA LYS A 87 4.54 55.92 55.50
C LYS A 87 4.44 57.38 55.07
N ASN A 88 3.93 58.26 55.94
CA ASN A 88 3.86 59.70 55.65
C ASN A 88 5.23 60.36 55.86
N GLY A 89 5.82 60.87 54.77
CA GLY A 89 6.95 61.80 54.85
C GLY A 89 6.50 63.12 55.46
N ASN A 90 7.34 63.67 56.34
CA ASN A 90 7.26 64.95 57.06
C ASN A 90 6.06 65.86 56.71
N GLN A 91 5.05 65.90 57.58
CA GLN A 91 4.08 67.00 57.60
C GLN A 91 3.91 67.59 59.01
N PRO A 92 3.74 68.92 59.14
CA PRO A 92 3.59 69.61 60.42
C PRO A 92 2.26 69.28 61.12
N PHE A 93 2.25 69.51 62.44
CA PHE A 93 1.10 69.32 63.33
C PHE A 93 -0.19 69.97 62.78
N THR A 94 -1.22 69.14 62.53
CA THR A 94 -2.58 69.61 62.21
C THR A 94 -3.61 69.13 63.24
N PRO A 95 -4.66 69.94 63.55
CA PRO A 95 -5.56 69.71 64.70
C PRO A 95 -6.52 68.51 64.54
N GLN A 96 -6.89 67.93 65.69
CA GLN A 96 -7.47 66.59 65.87
C GLN A 96 -8.74 66.25 65.05
N ARG A 97 -9.58 67.22 64.66
CA ARG A 97 -10.80 66.94 63.87
C ARG A 97 -10.52 66.57 62.40
N LYS A 98 -9.46 67.10 61.77
CA LYS A 98 -9.04 66.69 60.41
C LYS A 98 -8.35 65.32 60.39
N ARG A 99 -7.79 64.87 61.52
CA ARG A 99 -7.15 63.54 61.67
C ARG A 99 -8.13 62.36 61.57
N ARG A 100 -9.40 62.50 61.97
CA ARG A 100 -10.41 61.42 61.83
C ARG A 100 -10.79 61.18 60.37
N ARG A 101 -11.12 62.24 59.62
CA ARG A 101 -11.41 62.17 58.17
C ARG A 101 -10.20 61.68 57.36
N SER A 102 -8.98 62.11 57.71
CA SER A 102 -7.74 61.66 57.06
C SER A 102 -7.45 60.17 57.31
N ARG A 103 -7.63 59.66 58.54
CA ARG A 103 -7.45 58.23 58.87
C ARG A 103 -8.48 57.31 58.22
N GLU A 104 -9.69 57.80 58.01
CA GLU A 104 -10.76 57.06 57.33
C GLU A 104 -10.48 56.98 55.82
N LYS A 105 -10.02 58.09 55.22
CA LYS A 105 -9.56 58.14 53.83
C LYS A 105 -8.34 57.24 53.58
N GLU A 106 -7.34 57.25 54.46
CA GLU A 106 -6.17 56.35 54.40
C GLU A 106 -6.56 54.86 54.45
N LYS A 107 -7.54 54.49 55.29
CA LYS A 107 -8.05 53.10 55.33
C LYS A 107 -8.79 52.70 54.05
N ILE A 108 -9.58 53.61 53.48
CA ILE A 108 -10.32 53.37 52.24
C ILE A 108 -9.36 53.18 51.07
N GLU A 109 -8.31 54.00 50.98
CA GLU A 109 -7.28 53.87 49.93
C GLU A 109 -6.47 52.59 50.10
N LEU A 110 -6.13 52.19 51.33
CA LEU A 110 -5.43 50.94 51.61
C LEU A 110 -6.21 49.72 51.09
N HIS A 111 -7.53 49.68 51.32
CA HIS A 111 -8.37 48.55 50.89
C HIS A 111 -8.69 48.52 49.39
N LYS A 112 -8.32 49.57 48.63
CA LYS A 112 -8.61 49.68 47.18
C LYS A 112 -7.37 49.57 46.29
N ASN A 113 -6.18 49.75 46.83
CA ASN A 113 -4.93 49.80 46.07
C ASN A 113 -3.98 48.66 46.44
N LEU A 114 -3.08 48.32 45.51
CA LEU A 114 -1.97 47.42 45.75
C LEU A 114 -0.94 48.10 46.68
N ILE A 115 -0.20 47.31 47.43
CA ILE A 115 0.81 47.80 48.37
C ILE A 115 2.15 47.10 48.14
N TYR A 116 3.24 47.79 48.48
CA TYR A 116 4.60 47.25 48.46
C TYR A 116 5.37 47.70 49.69
N TYR A 117 6.36 46.91 50.14
CA TYR A 117 7.12 47.21 51.36
C TYR A 117 8.60 47.54 51.11
N GLN A 118 9.11 47.18 49.93
CA GLN A 118 10.47 47.52 49.45
C GLN A 118 10.36 48.17 48.08
N LYS A 119 11.15 49.21 47.83
CA LYS A 119 11.28 49.79 46.49
C LYS A 119 11.89 48.74 45.56
N SER A 120 11.44 48.73 44.31
CA SER A 120 12.02 47.86 43.29
C SER A 120 13.53 48.14 43.14
N PRO A 121 14.35 47.10 42.97
CA PRO A 121 15.78 47.26 42.68
C PRO A 121 15.97 48.01 41.35
N SER A 122 17.15 48.61 41.17
CA SER A 122 17.51 49.24 39.89
C SER A 122 17.66 48.16 38.83
N TYR A 123 16.78 48.17 37.83
CA TYR A 123 16.84 47.27 36.69
C TYR A 123 17.72 47.82 35.55
N CYS A 124 18.67 48.69 35.87
CA CYS A 124 19.51 49.32 34.86
C CYS A 124 20.72 48.47 34.51
N ASP A 125 21.39 47.94 35.53
CA ASP A 125 22.65 47.23 35.42
C ASP A 125 22.46 45.73 35.61
N ILE A 126 23.40 44.94 35.11
CA ILE A 126 23.38 43.49 35.25
C ILE A 126 23.61 43.13 36.73
N ASP A 127 22.72 42.35 37.31
CA ASP A 127 22.87 41.79 38.65
C ASP A 127 22.77 40.27 38.58
N ASN A 128 23.94 39.61 38.58
CA ASN A 128 24.06 38.16 38.50
C ASN A 128 23.55 37.45 39.78
N SER A 129 23.37 38.16 40.89
CA SER A 129 22.88 37.56 42.13
C SER A 129 21.37 37.31 42.11
N VAL A 130 20.64 38.03 41.26
CA VAL A 130 19.16 37.96 41.13
C VAL A 130 18.73 37.56 39.71
N ASP A 131 19.66 37.07 38.87
CA ASP A 131 19.46 36.69 37.46
C ASP A 131 18.80 37.82 36.62
N PHE A 132 19.27 39.05 36.83
CA PHE A 132 18.76 40.24 36.16
C PHE A 132 19.73 40.71 35.04
N PRO A 133 19.33 40.63 33.76
CA PRO A 133 20.24 40.87 32.63
C PRO A 133 20.50 42.35 32.29
N GLY A 134 20.01 43.30 33.08
CA GLY A 134 20.08 44.72 32.70
C GLY A 134 19.07 45.13 31.63
N THR A 135 19.14 46.40 31.25
CA THR A 135 18.34 47.00 30.16
C THR A 135 19.14 47.26 28.88
N SER A 136 20.44 46.92 28.87
CA SER A 136 21.28 46.99 27.68
C SER A 136 20.77 46.07 26.56
N GLY A 137 20.85 46.53 25.32
CA GLY A 137 20.38 45.82 24.11
C GLY A 137 18.87 45.91 23.86
N ARG A 138 18.09 46.50 24.78
CA ARG A 138 16.64 46.64 24.60
C ARG A 138 16.30 47.84 23.71
N ILE A 139 15.30 47.65 22.86
CA ILE A 139 14.75 48.70 22.00
C ILE A 139 13.86 49.59 22.85
N CYS A 140 14.09 50.90 22.80
CA CYS A 140 13.29 51.92 23.44
C CYS A 140 12.58 52.78 22.40
N ASN A 141 11.45 53.38 22.78
CA ASN A 141 10.69 54.27 21.94
C ASN A 141 10.83 55.73 22.41
N ARG A 142 11.32 56.62 21.56
CA ARG A 142 11.53 58.03 21.94
C ARG A 142 10.23 58.81 22.14
N THR A 143 9.16 58.43 21.42
CA THR A 143 7.89 59.16 21.44
C THR A 143 6.90 58.61 22.46
N SER A 144 7.22 57.50 23.14
CA SER A 144 6.34 56.93 24.15
C SER A 144 6.41 57.72 25.46
N GLU A 145 5.26 57.92 26.09
CA GLU A 145 5.15 58.41 27.47
C GLU A 145 5.19 57.27 28.51
N GLY A 146 5.21 56.01 28.05
CA GLY A 146 5.21 54.80 28.87
C GLY A 146 6.59 54.37 29.38
N ALA A 147 6.66 53.20 30.02
CA ALA A 147 7.91 52.64 30.56
C ALA A 147 8.90 52.17 29.47
N ASP A 148 8.41 52.06 28.22
CA ASP A 148 9.19 51.78 27.02
C ASP A 148 9.93 53.03 26.48
N ASN A 149 9.73 54.18 27.12
CA ASN A 149 10.42 55.41 26.74
C ASN A 149 11.94 55.29 26.94
N CYS A 150 12.72 55.94 26.07
CA CYS A 150 14.18 55.82 26.12
C CYS A 150 14.79 56.35 27.42
N SER A 151 14.21 57.37 28.05
CA SER A 151 14.70 57.91 29.33
C SER A 151 14.60 56.87 30.47
N SER A 152 13.51 56.11 30.51
CA SER A 152 13.20 55.08 31.49
C SER A 152 13.93 53.78 31.17
N LEU A 153 13.85 53.30 29.93
CA LEU A 153 14.43 52.02 29.53
C LEU A 153 15.96 52.07 29.48
N CYS A 154 16.55 53.20 29.13
CA CYS A 154 18.01 53.39 29.12
C CYS A 154 18.55 53.95 30.45
N CYS A 155 17.68 54.24 31.43
CA CYS A 155 18.04 54.80 32.73
C CYS A 155 18.88 56.09 32.66
N GLY A 156 18.63 56.94 31.67
CA GLY A 156 19.39 58.17 31.46
C GLY A 156 20.81 57.99 30.87
N ARG A 157 21.21 56.77 30.47
CA ARG A 157 22.55 56.47 29.91
C ARG A 157 22.74 56.85 28.43
N GLY A 158 21.74 57.47 27.80
CA GLY A 158 21.71 57.73 26.35
C GLY A 158 21.23 56.52 25.53
N TYR A 159 20.97 56.73 24.24
CA TYR A 159 20.53 55.70 23.29
C TYR A 159 21.09 55.98 21.89
N ASN A 160 21.33 54.91 21.12
CA ASN A 160 21.80 54.99 19.74
C ASN A 160 20.66 54.68 18.77
N LEU A 161 20.75 55.22 17.55
CA LEU A 161 19.81 54.98 16.46
C LEU A 161 20.42 54.00 15.46
N LEU A 162 19.73 52.89 15.18
CA LEU A 162 20.09 51.92 14.16
C LEU A 162 19.02 51.86 13.08
N ARG A 163 19.43 52.01 11.83
CA ARG A 163 18.57 51.82 10.66
C ARG A 163 18.43 50.33 10.40
N ARG A 164 17.21 49.82 10.50
CA ARG A 164 16.86 48.41 10.31
C ARG A 164 15.97 48.29 9.10
N ILE A 165 16.44 47.54 8.11
CA ILE A 165 15.63 47.12 6.98
C ILE A 165 15.12 45.72 7.29
N ARG A 166 13.81 45.54 7.34
CA ARG A 166 13.17 44.23 7.50
C ARG A 166 12.16 43.99 6.40
N THR A 167 12.07 42.75 5.96
CA THR A 167 11.09 42.33 4.96
C THR A 167 9.96 41.62 5.67
N GLU A 168 8.74 42.10 5.49
CA GLU A 168 7.53 41.50 6.05
C GLU A 168 6.54 41.15 4.94
N PHE A 169 5.71 40.13 5.20
CA PHE A 169 4.62 39.76 4.29
C PHE A 169 3.49 40.77 4.42
N CYS A 170 3.23 41.52 3.35
CA CYS A 170 2.20 42.55 3.27
C CYS A 170 1.20 42.22 2.14
N ASN A 171 0.07 42.92 2.12
CA ASN A 171 -0.94 42.83 1.04
C ASN A 171 -1.36 41.39 0.70
N CYS A 172 -1.46 40.54 1.71
CA CYS A 172 -1.85 39.14 1.55
C CYS A 172 -3.27 39.02 1.01
N LYS A 173 -3.45 38.29 -0.09
CA LYS A 173 -4.76 37.92 -0.64
C LYS A 173 -4.95 36.41 -0.52
N PHE A 174 -6.14 36.03 -0.06
CA PHE A 174 -6.56 34.65 -0.01
C PHE A 174 -7.15 34.27 -1.37
N GLU A 175 -6.48 33.37 -2.10
CA GLU A 175 -7.08 32.75 -3.28
C GLU A 175 -8.00 31.62 -2.82
N TRP A 176 -9.24 31.59 -3.34
CA TRP A 176 -10.31 30.64 -3.00
C TRP A 176 -10.04 29.20 -3.47
N CYS A 177 -8.77 28.82 -3.56
CA CYS A 177 -8.24 27.47 -3.77
C CYS A 177 -7.27 27.03 -2.65
N CYS A 178 -7.29 27.70 -1.49
CA CYS A 178 -6.57 27.37 -0.24
C CYS A 178 -5.13 27.92 -0.10
N GLU A 179 -4.74 28.92 -0.89
CA GLU A 179 -3.41 29.55 -0.82
C GLU A 179 -3.51 31.04 -0.43
N VAL A 180 -2.70 31.49 0.53
CA VAL A 180 -2.53 32.92 0.85
C VAL A 180 -1.28 33.42 0.14
N LYS A 181 -1.47 34.26 -0.89
CA LYS A 181 -0.35 34.91 -1.59
C LYS A 181 -0.10 36.29 -0.99
N CYS A 182 1.09 36.48 -0.44
CA CYS A 182 1.56 37.74 0.12
C CYS A 182 2.69 38.33 -0.73
N GLN A 183 2.84 39.65 -0.67
CA GLN A 183 4.00 40.34 -1.22
C GLN A 183 5.04 40.54 -0.12
N ASN A 184 6.32 40.57 -0.49
CA ASN A 184 7.41 40.92 0.40
C ASN A 184 7.59 42.44 0.41
N CYS A 185 7.09 43.13 1.43
CA CYS A 185 7.34 44.55 1.63
C CYS A 185 8.60 44.76 2.47
N THR A 186 9.52 45.56 1.98
CA THR A 186 10.66 46.05 2.76
C THR A 186 10.26 47.30 3.54
N ILE A 187 10.40 47.24 4.85
CA ILE A 187 10.17 48.35 5.77
C ILE A 187 11.53 48.80 6.29
N ASP A 188 11.80 50.08 6.14
CA ASP A 188 13.00 50.75 6.63
C ASP A 188 12.64 51.58 7.87
N GLU A 189 13.12 51.17 9.04
CA GLU A 189 12.79 51.78 10.32
C GLU A 189 14.04 52.16 11.11
N TRP A 190 13.97 53.28 11.83
CA TRP A 190 15.00 53.67 12.79
C TRP A 190 14.62 53.18 14.18
N ILE A 191 15.41 52.28 14.76
CA ILE A 191 15.22 51.79 16.12
C ILE A 191 16.20 52.45 17.09
N SER A 192 15.71 52.83 18.28
CA SER A 192 16.53 53.37 19.35
C SER A 192 16.86 52.26 20.36
N TYR A 193 18.13 52.09 20.77
CA TYR A 193 18.52 51.06 21.74
C TYR A 193 19.71 51.49 22.60
N LEU A 194 19.88 50.85 23.76
CA LEU A 194 21.04 51.04 24.63
C LEU A 194 22.15 50.04 24.26
N GLU A 195 23.36 50.50 23.96
CA GLU A 195 24.45 49.63 23.54
C GLU A 195 24.93 48.73 24.69
N THR A 196 25.03 47.42 24.44
CA THR A 196 25.77 46.49 25.31
C THR A 196 27.26 46.76 25.14
N LYS A 197 28.05 46.78 26.23
CA LYS A 197 29.52 46.76 26.13
C LYS A 197 29.93 45.74 25.05
N MET A 198 30.44 46.23 23.91
CA MET A 198 30.81 45.37 22.80
C MET A 198 31.87 44.37 23.28
N SER A 199 31.66 43.08 22.99
CA SER A 199 32.79 42.16 22.84
C SER A 199 33.63 42.70 21.70
N THR A 200 34.84 43.14 22.01
CA THR A 200 35.74 43.72 21.02
C THR A 200 36.01 42.71 19.90
N SER A 201 36.35 43.18 18.69
CA SER A 201 36.87 42.31 17.61
C SER A 201 37.99 41.40 18.12
N LEU A 202 38.79 41.91 19.06
CA LEU A 202 39.79 41.14 19.80
C LEU A 202 39.19 40.01 20.65
N ALA A 203 38.04 40.17 21.31
CA ALA A 203 37.37 39.10 22.07
C ALA A 203 36.81 37.99 21.15
N GLU A 204 36.27 38.34 19.98
CA GLU A 204 35.89 37.34 18.97
C GLU A 204 37.12 36.66 18.35
N GLN A 205 38.20 37.40 18.10
CA GLN A 205 39.49 36.86 17.66
C GLN A 205 40.10 35.95 18.74
N LEU A 206 40.03 36.32 20.02
CA LEU A 206 40.48 35.51 21.16
C LEU A 206 39.62 34.26 21.33
N GLN A 207 38.30 34.32 21.12
CA GLN A 207 37.45 33.12 21.09
C GLN A 207 37.77 32.20 19.90
N ARG A 208 38.09 32.75 18.72
CA ARG A 208 38.54 31.96 17.56
C ARG A 208 39.94 31.37 17.76
N LEU A 209 40.80 32.05 18.53
CA LEU A 209 42.16 31.62 18.87
C LEU A 209 42.20 30.71 20.12
N ALA A 210 41.11 30.63 20.89
CA ALA A 210 40.96 29.74 22.04
C ALA A 210 40.93 28.27 21.59
N ARG A 211 42.11 27.70 21.36
CA ARG A 211 42.30 26.26 21.19
C ARG A 211 42.00 25.52 22.51
N PRO A 212 41.63 24.22 22.49
CA PRO A 212 41.49 23.41 23.72
C PRO A 212 42.77 23.38 24.59
N GLN A 213 43.92 23.82 24.06
CA GLN A 213 45.13 24.01 24.86
C GLN A 213 45.03 25.14 25.90
N THR A 214 44.19 26.17 25.67
CA THR A 214 44.04 27.31 26.60
C THR A 214 43.22 26.96 27.85
N THR A 215 42.45 25.86 27.84
CA THR A 215 41.68 25.39 29.00
C THR A 215 42.51 24.61 30.03
N ASN A 216 43.77 24.30 29.73
CA ASN A 216 44.67 23.61 30.68
C ASN A 216 45.10 24.49 31.86
N LEU A 217 44.99 25.82 31.75
CA LEU A 217 45.41 26.78 32.77
C LEU A 217 44.39 26.96 33.93
N ASP A 218 43.14 26.50 33.78
CA ASP A 218 42.06 26.68 34.77
C ASP A 218 41.78 25.41 35.61
N ARG A 219 42.60 24.36 35.45
CA ARG A 219 42.41 23.01 36.04
C ARG A 219 42.54 22.95 37.57
N GLY A 220 42.90 24.04 38.24
CA GLY A 220 43.21 24.05 39.67
C GLY A 220 42.00 24.02 40.62
N LYS A 221 40.77 24.32 40.17
CA LYS A 221 39.61 24.46 41.06
C LYS A 221 38.42 23.54 40.76
N LYS A 222 38.27 23.08 39.52
CA LYS A 222 37.21 22.14 39.10
C LYS A 222 37.72 21.27 37.97
N ARG A 223 37.26 20.02 37.92
CA ARG A 223 37.58 19.06 36.86
C ARG A 223 36.34 18.33 36.39
N ALA A 224 36.24 18.06 35.09
CA ALA A 224 35.16 17.24 34.55
C ALA A 224 35.30 15.79 35.06
N SER A 225 34.21 15.25 35.60
CA SER A 225 34.14 13.88 36.11
C SER A 225 32.72 13.36 35.98
N LEU A 226 32.60 12.11 35.53
CA LEU A 226 31.32 11.41 35.45
C LEU A 226 30.90 10.92 36.84
N LEU A 227 31.84 10.36 37.59
CA LEU A 227 31.60 9.69 38.87
C LEU A 227 31.59 10.64 40.08
N PHE A 228 32.41 11.70 40.07
CA PHE A 228 32.65 12.55 41.23
C PHE A 228 32.11 13.97 41.02
N ASP A 229 31.93 14.73 42.10
CA ASP A 229 31.65 16.16 41.99
C ASP A 229 32.85 16.89 41.36
N PRO A 230 32.67 17.90 40.49
CA PRO A 230 33.78 18.59 39.85
C PRO A 230 34.83 19.16 40.79
N LYS A 231 34.47 19.53 42.03
CA LYS A 231 35.44 20.00 43.03
C LYS A 231 36.23 18.84 43.64
N GLU A 232 35.58 17.72 43.92
CA GLU A 232 36.21 16.51 44.45
C GLU A 232 37.16 15.91 43.41
N ALA A 233 36.71 15.81 42.16
CA ALA A 233 37.50 15.32 41.03
C ALA A 233 38.79 16.11 40.78
N ALA A 234 38.80 17.41 41.12
CA ALA A 234 40.00 18.24 41.01
C ALA A 234 41.08 17.86 42.04
N GLY A 235 40.68 17.28 43.18
CA GLY A 235 41.59 16.82 44.23
C GLY A 235 42.08 15.37 44.07
N LEU A 236 41.50 14.59 43.15
CA LEU A 236 41.88 13.19 42.94
C LEU A 236 43.26 13.07 42.29
N ARG A 237 44.07 12.13 42.79
CA ARG A 237 45.34 11.77 42.17
C ARG A 237 45.12 11.01 40.86
N LYS A 238 46.03 11.21 39.90
CA LYS A 238 45.99 10.53 38.60
C LYS A 238 46.01 9.01 38.75
N GLU A 239 46.77 8.51 39.70
CA GLU A 239 46.93 7.09 40.00
C GLU A 239 45.60 6.48 40.44
N THR A 240 44.86 7.16 41.30
CA THR A 240 43.54 6.73 41.78
C THR A 240 42.54 6.63 40.64
N VAL A 241 42.47 7.64 39.77
CA VAL A 241 41.54 7.62 38.63
C VAL A 241 41.92 6.52 37.62
N PHE A 242 43.22 6.27 37.44
CA PHE A 242 43.71 5.17 36.61
C PHE A 242 43.33 3.80 37.19
N GLU A 243 43.50 3.58 38.49
CA GLU A 243 43.11 2.33 39.16
C GLU A 243 41.60 2.08 39.07
N ILE A 244 40.77 3.12 39.22
CA ILE A 244 39.33 3.03 38.99
C ILE A 244 39.05 2.59 37.55
N GLY A 245 39.70 3.22 36.57
CA GLY A 245 39.58 2.87 35.16
C GLY A 245 39.96 1.43 34.84
N LEU A 246 41.10 0.97 35.38
CA LEU A 246 41.57 -0.40 35.24
C LEU A 246 40.60 -1.41 35.83
N ASN A 247 40.12 -1.18 37.05
CA ASN A 247 39.12 -2.04 37.67
C ASN A 247 37.83 -2.13 36.83
N GLY A 248 37.39 -1.01 36.26
CA GLY A 248 36.29 -0.99 35.29
C GLY A 248 36.58 -1.82 34.04
N LEU A 249 37.79 -1.71 33.48
CA LEU A 249 38.21 -2.50 32.32
C LEU A 249 38.27 -4.00 32.62
N GLU A 250 38.82 -4.40 33.76
CA GLU A 250 38.90 -5.81 34.18
C GLU A 250 37.52 -6.45 34.30
N GLU A 251 36.58 -5.73 34.93
CA GLU A 251 35.17 -6.15 35.00
C GLU A 251 34.56 -6.26 33.59
N LEU A 252 34.87 -5.35 32.67
CA LEU A 252 34.39 -5.41 31.28
C LEU A 252 35.00 -6.59 30.50
N ILE A 253 36.28 -6.89 30.68
CA ILE A 253 36.96 -8.05 30.08
C ILE A 253 36.28 -9.34 30.53
N SER A 254 35.87 -9.42 31.80
CA SER A 254 35.12 -10.58 32.31
C SER A 254 33.77 -10.79 31.60
N LYS A 255 33.16 -9.72 31.07
CA LYS A 255 31.91 -9.77 30.30
C LYS A 255 32.14 -10.01 28.81
N ASN A 256 33.12 -9.33 28.23
CA ASN A 256 33.48 -9.46 26.84
C ASN A 256 35.00 -9.39 26.66
N LYS A 257 35.61 -10.51 26.27
CA LYS A 257 37.06 -10.63 26.05
C LYS A 257 37.60 -9.65 25.00
N SER A 258 36.76 -9.15 24.08
CA SER A 258 37.18 -8.14 23.09
C SER A 258 37.71 -6.85 23.72
N PHE A 259 37.44 -6.57 25.01
CA PHE A 259 38.01 -5.42 25.71
C PHE A 259 39.50 -5.57 26.06
N GLU A 260 40.04 -6.79 26.06
CA GLU A 260 41.43 -7.07 26.46
C GLU A 260 42.47 -6.36 25.57
N GLN A 261 42.14 -6.12 24.29
CA GLN A 261 42.99 -5.38 23.36
C GLN A 261 43.29 -3.93 23.82
N TYR A 262 42.52 -3.40 24.78
CA TYR A 262 42.66 -2.03 25.28
C TYR A 262 43.56 -1.91 26.51
N THR A 263 43.91 -3.03 27.16
CA THR A 263 44.77 -3.07 28.34
C THR A 263 46.16 -2.48 28.05
N ASN A 264 46.75 -2.85 26.91
CA ASN A 264 48.09 -2.38 26.53
C ASN A 264 48.08 -1.09 25.70
N THR A 265 46.91 -0.45 25.54
CA THR A 265 46.76 0.78 24.75
C THR A 265 46.13 1.90 25.57
N LEU A 266 44.80 2.00 25.62
CA LEU A 266 44.09 3.07 26.32
C LEU A 266 44.27 3.03 27.85
N PHE A 267 44.58 1.85 28.38
CA PHE A 267 44.75 1.59 29.81
C PHE A 267 46.15 1.10 30.17
N SER A 268 47.15 1.36 29.31
CA SER A 268 48.54 0.96 29.60
C SER A 268 49.13 1.82 30.72
N LEU A 269 50.18 1.35 31.37
CA LEU A 269 50.93 2.18 32.31
C LEU A 269 51.52 3.44 31.64
N SER A 270 51.86 3.38 30.35
CA SER A 270 52.34 4.54 29.58
C SER A 270 51.26 5.58 29.29
N SER A 271 49.98 5.20 29.25
CA SER A 271 48.86 6.13 29.05
C SER A 271 48.74 7.19 30.15
N LYS A 272 49.29 6.89 31.35
CA LYS A 272 49.39 7.83 32.47
C LYS A 272 50.11 9.11 32.09
N GLU A 273 51.18 9.04 31.30
CA GLU A 273 51.99 10.21 30.93
C GLU A 273 51.57 10.84 29.59
N PHE A 274 50.65 10.20 28.85
CA PHE A 274 50.17 10.67 27.55
C PHE A 274 49.37 11.99 27.57
N GLU A 275 49.88 13.10 27.05
CA GLU A 275 49.14 14.37 27.06
C GLU A 275 48.61 14.75 25.66
N ARG A 276 47.30 14.59 25.48
CA ARG A 276 46.63 14.70 24.18
C ARG A 276 46.84 16.03 23.46
N SER A 277 46.95 17.13 24.22
CA SER A 277 47.17 18.46 23.65
C SER A 277 48.54 18.60 22.97
N VAL A 278 49.54 17.80 23.35
CA VAL A 278 50.94 17.92 22.88
C VAL A 278 51.18 17.09 21.62
N GLU A 279 50.30 16.13 21.33
CA GLU A 279 50.40 15.22 20.19
C GLU A 279 50.11 15.88 18.83
N THR A 280 50.66 15.27 17.78
CA THR A 280 50.40 15.69 16.39
C THR A 280 48.94 15.44 16.00
N ALA A 281 48.43 16.18 15.01
CA ALA A 281 47.07 16.00 14.51
C ALA A 281 46.82 14.57 13.97
N GLU A 282 47.80 13.98 13.30
CA GLU A 282 47.71 12.61 12.78
C GLU A 282 47.68 11.55 13.90
N SER A 283 48.50 11.73 14.94
CA SER A 283 48.50 10.88 16.14
C SER A 283 47.14 10.93 16.84
N ASN A 284 46.59 12.15 16.99
CA ASN A 284 45.26 12.37 17.55
C ASN A 284 44.14 11.73 16.72
N GLU A 285 44.20 11.75 15.39
CA GLU A 285 43.20 11.10 14.54
C GLU A 285 43.23 9.56 14.67
N LYS A 286 44.42 8.97 14.80
CA LYS A 286 44.56 7.52 15.07
C LYS A 286 43.98 7.16 16.44
N LEU A 287 44.26 7.98 17.44
CA LEU A 287 43.67 7.84 18.78
C LEU A 287 42.14 7.98 18.74
N ASP A 288 41.60 8.94 17.98
CA ASP A 288 40.15 9.13 17.80
C ASP A 288 39.46 7.87 17.27
N LYS A 289 40.05 7.25 16.23
CA LYS A 289 39.54 5.99 15.68
C LYS A 289 39.57 4.87 16.72
N HIS A 290 40.63 4.81 17.54
CA HIS A 290 40.77 3.79 18.57
C HIS A 290 39.77 3.97 19.73
N ILE A 291 39.61 5.21 20.20
CA ILE A 291 38.62 5.59 21.21
C ILE A 291 37.20 5.33 20.71
N ARG A 292 36.87 5.72 19.47
CA ARG A 292 35.57 5.44 18.86
C ARG A 292 35.26 3.94 18.89
N LYS A 293 36.21 3.09 18.48
CA LYS A 293 36.02 1.63 18.50
C LYS A 293 35.73 1.13 19.92
N PHE A 294 36.44 1.64 20.92
CA PHE A 294 36.18 1.31 22.33
C PHE A 294 34.80 1.76 22.80
N LEU A 295 34.38 3.00 22.49
CA LEU A 295 33.07 3.54 22.86
C LEU A 295 31.92 2.77 22.18
N LEU A 296 32.07 2.39 20.91
CA LEU A 296 31.09 1.54 20.24
C LEU A 296 31.00 0.15 20.87
N LEU A 297 32.14 -0.44 21.27
CA LEU A 297 32.17 -1.73 21.96
C LEU A 297 31.51 -1.65 23.34
N LEU A 298 31.59 -0.51 24.03
CA LEU A 298 30.93 -0.24 25.31
C LEU A 298 29.40 -0.12 25.21
N SER A 299 28.83 0.14 24.03
CA SER A 299 27.42 0.51 23.88
C SER A 299 26.41 -0.44 24.56
N PRO A 300 26.50 -1.78 24.42
CA PRO A 300 25.61 -2.71 25.12
C PRO A 300 25.71 -2.69 26.64
N TYR A 301 26.85 -2.25 27.17
CA TYR A 301 27.21 -2.32 28.58
C TYR A 301 27.06 -0.98 29.29
N PHE A 302 26.61 0.07 28.59
CA PHE A 302 26.64 1.44 29.09
C PHE A 302 25.94 1.63 30.45
N LEU A 303 24.88 0.86 30.75
CA LEU A 303 24.20 0.97 32.04
C LEU A 303 24.92 0.29 33.23
N LEU A 304 26.08 -0.33 33.00
CA LEU A 304 26.86 -1.01 34.03
C LEU A 304 27.88 -0.07 34.69
N ASN A 305 28.06 -0.21 36.00
CA ASN A 305 29.02 0.61 36.76
C ASN A 305 30.47 0.49 36.25
N CYS A 306 30.88 -0.69 35.78
CA CYS A 306 32.21 -0.89 35.20
C CYS A 306 32.46 -0.02 33.96
N THR A 307 31.43 0.26 33.17
CA THR A 307 31.52 1.19 32.05
C THR A 307 31.77 2.61 32.51
N TYR A 308 31.11 3.08 33.57
CA TYR A 308 31.34 4.43 34.10
C TYR A 308 32.75 4.61 34.66
N LYS A 309 33.27 3.58 35.35
CA LYS A 309 34.66 3.54 35.82
C LYS A 309 35.66 3.66 34.65
N ALA A 310 35.47 2.87 33.59
CA ALA A 310 36.33 2.92 32.40
C ALA A 310 36.22 4.28 31.67
N LEU A 311 35.01 4.84 31.55
CA LEU A 311 34.79 6.17 30.96
C LEU A 311 35.42 7.29 31.78
N GLU A 312 35.45 7.18 33.11
CA GLU A 312 36.08 8.17 33.99
C GLU A 312 37.55 8.36 33.63
N TRP A 313 38.31 7.27 33.41
CA TRP A 313 39.70 7.35 32.95
C TRP A 313 39.80 8.04 31.59
N LEU A 314 38.92 7.71 30.65
CA LEU A 314 38.95 8.30 29.32
C LEU A 314 38.59 9.80 29.32
N ILE A 315 37.64 10.21 30.16
CA ILE A 315 37.26 11.61 30.38
C ILE A 315 38.43 12.35 31.03
N TYR A 316 39.06 11.75 32.04
CA TYR A 316 40.13 12.36 32.81
C TYR A 316 41.43 12.53 32.02
N ARG A 317 41.82 11.52 31.23
CA ARG A 317 43.11 11.49 30.52
C ARG A 317 43.03 11.97 29.07
N TYR A 318 42.05 11.50 28.32
CA TYR A 318 41.94 11.76 26.88
C TYR A 318 40.95 12.87 26.54
N SER A 319 40.28 13.46 27.54
CA SER A 319 39.29 14.52 27.37
C SER A 319 38.23 14.18 26.31
N ILE A 320 37.73 12.95 26.30
CA ILE A 320 36.80 12.47 25.26
C ILE A 320 35.51 13.30 25.16
N HIS A 321 35.09 13.94 26.25
CA HIS A 321 33.95 14.84 26.31
C HIS A 321 34.16 16.16 25.53
N GLU A 322 35.41 16.49 25.18
CA GLU A 322 35.77 17.68 24.39
C GLU A 322 36.15 17.30 22.95
N TYR A 323 37.00 16.29 22.79
CA TYR A 323 37.56 15.91 21.48
C TYR A 323 36.70 14.88 20.73
N ASN A 324 35.98 14.01 21.44
CA ASN A 324 35.18 12.90 20.87
C ASN A 324 33.68 13.07 21.14
N ARG A 325 33.19 14.31 21.09
CA ARG A 325 31.79 14.64 21.44
C ARG A 325 30.76 13.76 20.73
N GLU A 326 30.89 13.60 19.41
CA GLU A 326 29.99 12.77 18.61
C GLU A 326 30.05 11.29 19.01
N ASP A 327 31.26 10.76 19.25
CA ASP A 327 31.43 9.34 19.62
C ASP A 327 30.85 9.06 21.02
N VAL A 328 31.00 10.01 21.94
CA VAL A 328 30.34 9.94 23.27
C VAL A 328 28.83 9.99 23.12
N LEU A 329 28.29 10.85 22.25
CA LEU A 329 26.86 10.93 21.98
C LEU A 329 26.33 9.62 21.37
N MET A 330 27.09 8.96 20.49
CA MET A 330 26.73 7.65 19.91
C MET A 330 26.57 6.58 21.00
N LEU A 331 27.44 6.61 22.01
CA LEU A 331 27.36 5.69 23.15
C LEU A 331 26.11 5.93 24.01
N VAL A 332 25.76 7.20 24.29
CA VAL A 332 24.77 7.51 25.34
C VAL A 332 23.35 7.75 24.84
N LEU A 333 23.15 8.17 23.59
CA LEU A 333 21.82 8.50 23.05
C LEU A 333 20.81 7.33 23.05
N PRO A 334 21.22 6.06 22.82
CA PRO A 334 20.32 4.92 23.00
C PRO A 334 19.70 4.83 24.41
N TYR A 335 20.33 5.47 25.39
CA TYR A 335 19.95 5.49 26.80
C TYR A 335 19.48 6.88 27.27
N HIS A 336 18.93 7.71 26.37
CA HIS A 336 18.56 9.10 26.64
C HIS A 336 17.57 9.31 27.80
N GLU A 337 16.80 8.30 28.18
CA GLU A 337 15.86 8.36 29.32
C GLU A 337 16.55 8.14 30.68
N SER A 338 17.83 7.73 30.69
CA SER A 338 18.57 7.47 31.92
C SER A 338 19.10 8.73 32.60
N ASN A 339 19.27 8.69 33.92
CA ASN A 339 19.88 9.79 34.67
C ASN A 339 21.36 10.00 34.31
N ILE A 340 22.07 8.90 34.00
CA ILE A 340 23.48 8.97 33.61
C ILE A 340 23.67 9.66 32.26
N PHE A 341 22.71 9.56 31.35
CA PHE A 341 22.73 10.32 30.10
C PHE A 341 22.82 11.82 30.38
N VAL A 342 21.96 12.35 31.26
CA VAL A 342 21.98 13.77 31.65
C VAL A 342 23.33 14.15 32.27
N ARG A 343 23.89 13.28 33.13
CA ARG A 343 25.21 13.49 33.72
C ARG A 343 26.30 13.59 32.65
N VAL A 344 26.27 12.75 31.61
CA VAL A 344 27.22 12.82 30.50
C VAL A 344 27.03 14.10 29.67
N ILE A 345 25.79 14.51 29.37
CA ILE A 345 25.52 15.76 28.64
C ILE A 345 26.05 16.99 29.40
N GLN A 346 25.99 16.99 30.73
CA GLN A 346 26.56 18.05 31.57
C GLN A 346 28.08 18.18 31.44
N LEU A 347 28.79 17.15 30.98
CA LEU A 347 30.24 17.20 30.72
C LEU A 347 30.58 17.82 29.36
N LEU A 348 29.64 17.78 28.40
CA LEU A 348 29.89 18.25 27.04
C LEU A 348 29.84 19.78 26.98
N LYS A 349 30.70 20.39 26.16
CA LYS A 349 30.69 21.84 25.89
C LYS A 349 29.73 22.15 24.73
N ILE A 350 28.53 22.66 25.03
CA ILE A 350 27.51 23.08 24.07
C ILE A 350 27.38 24.60 24.10
N ASN A 351 28.06 25.28 23.18
CA ASN A 351 28.27 26.73 23.27
C ASN A 351 27.10 27.52 22.65
N ASN A 352 26.89 27.40 21.33
CA ASN A 352 26.13 28.35 20.53
C ASN A 352 24.94 27.69 19.79
N GLU A 353 23.96 28.51 19.38
CA GLU A 353 22.78 28.07 18.59
C GLU A 353 23.13 27.42 17.25
N LYS A 354 24.36 27.62 16.75
CA LYS A 354 24.87 27.00 15.53
C LYS A 354 25.42 25.58 15.74
N ASP A 355 25.56 25.12 16.98
CA ASP A 355 25.98 23.75 17.29
C ASP A 355 24.82 22.78 16.97
N PRO A 356 25.02 21.71 16.16
CA PRO A 356 23.96 20.74 15.86
C PRO A 356 23.32 20.14 17.12
N TRP A 357 24.06 20.08 18.21
CA TRP A 357 23.63 19.49 19.47
C TRP A 357 23.01 20.50 20.45
N PHE A 358 22.73 21.73 19.98
CA PHE A 358 22.22 22.81 20.82
C PHE A 358 20.88 22.48 21.51
N PHE A 359 20.05 21.63 20.90
CA PHE A 359 18.78 21.21 21.50
C PHE A 359 18.95 20.49 22.85
N LEU A 360 20.13 19.90 23.11
CA LEU A 360 20.48 19.25 24.38
C LEU A 360 20.97 20.24 25.45
N LYS A 361 21.21 21.52 25.12
CA LYS A 361 21.76 22.52 26.05
C LYS A 361 20.92 22.68 27.33
N THR A 362 19.60 22.51 27.22
CA THR A 362 18.70 22.60 28.38
C THR A 362 18.97 21.51 29.43
N LEU A 363 19.48 20.35 29.02
CA LEU A 363 19.81 19.22 29.90
C LEU A 363 21.08 19.44 30.73
N GLN A 364 21.89 20.47 30.39
CA GLN A 364 23.04 20.84 31.20
C GLN A 364 22.64 21.38 32.59
N LYS A 365 21.35 21.69 32.80
CA LYS A 365 20.81 22.06 34.11
C LYS A 365 20.47 20.80 34.92
N PRO A 366 20.73 20.79 36.24
CA PRO A 366 20.40 19.64 37.08
C PRO A 366 18.88 19.43 37.15
N GLY A 367 18.46 18.16 37.17
CA GLY A 367 17.05 17.76 37.33
C GLY A 367 16.19 17.86 36.06
N ILE A 368 16.79 18.10 34.88
CA ILE A 368 16.09 18.12 33.60
C ILE A 368 16.43 16.85 32.82
N HIS A 369 15.40 16.11 32.41
CA HIS A 369 15.51 14.90 31.59
C HIS A 369 15.06 15.18 30.17
N LEU A 370 15.52 14.39 29.20
CA LEU A 370 15.09 14.49 27.81
C LEU A 370 13.84 13.61 27.58
N PRO A 371 12.65 14.20 27.36
CA PRO A 371 11.48 13.41 27.02
C PRO A 371 11.67 12.76 25.65
N LYS A 372 11.29 11.48 25.51
CA LYS A 372 11.34 10.75 24.24
C LYS A 372 10.68 11.52 23.10
N GLN A 373 9.51 12.11 23.35
CA GLN A 373 8.78 12.92 22.37
C GLN A 373 9.60 14.09 21.81
N SER A 374 10.36 14.78 22.66
CA SER A 374 11.21 15.90 22.24
C SER A 374 12.34 15.44 21.31
N LEU A 375 12.91 14.27 21.59
CA LEU A 375 13.94 13.66 20.74
C LEU A 375 13.36 13.27 19.36
N LEU A 376 12.18 12.66 19.32
CA LEU A 376 11.52 12.29 18.07
C LEU A 376 11.10 13.52 17.24
N ASN A 377 10.61 14.57 17.89
CA ASN A 377 10.31 15.85 17.23
C ASN A 377 11.57 16.50 16.65
N HIS A 378 12.71 16.42 17.34
CA HIS A 378 13.97 16.90 16.79
C HIS A 378 14.39 16.08 15.57
N ALA A 379 14.32 14.74 15.66
CA ALA A 379 14.64 13.84 14.56
C ALA A 379 13.78 14.09 13.29
N ALA A 380 12.52 14.48 13.45
CA ALA A 380 11.63 14.82 12.34
C ALA A 380 12.05 16.10 11.58
N ASN A 381 12.78 17.01 12.23
CA ASN A 381 13.12 18.33 11.69
C ASN A 381 14.62 18.51 11.36
N ASP A 382 15.49 17.63 11.86
CA ASP A 382 16.94 17.73 11.65
C ASP A 382 17.51 16.51 10.86
N PRO A 383 17.76 16.67 9.55
CA PRO A 383 18.37 15.63 8.72
C PRO A 383 19.79 15.24 9.18
N TYR A 384 20.54 16.15 9.81
CA TYR A 384 21.88 15.84 10.31
C TYR A 384 21.82 14.83 11.47
N PHE A 385 20.82 14.94 12.34
CA PHE A 385 20.60 13.96 13.40
C PHE A 385 20.28 12.57 12.84
N ILE A 386 19.51 12.49 11.75
CA ILE A 386 19.24 11.22 11.06
C ILE A 386 20.50 10.63 10.43
N LYS A 387 21.34 11.47 9.80
CA LYS A 387 22.66 11.06 9.31
C LYS A 387 23.53 10.50 10.43
N PHE A 388 23.52 11.14 11.59
CA PHE A 388 24.27 10.70 12.76
C PHE A 388 23.81 9.31 13.25
N VAL A 389 22.50 9.08 13.38
CA VAL A 389 21.95 7.78 13.79
C VAL A 389 22.20 6.70 12.74
N SER A 390 22.11 7.06 11.44
CA SER A 390 22.47 6.20 10.32
C SER A 390 23.94 5.77 10.39
N LYS A 391 24.86 6.70 10.65
CA LYS A 391 26.29 6.40 10.85
C LYS A 391 26.52 5.52 12.07
N PHE A 392 25.88 5.82 13.20
CA PHE A 392 26.00 5.04 14.43
C PHE A 392 25.66 3.57 14.21
N ILE A 393 24.50 3.27 13.60
CA ILE A 393 24.08 1.87 13.42
C ILE A 393 24.99 1.13 12.42
N LEU A 394 25.53 1.83 11.42
CA LEU A 394 26.46 1.25 10.45
C LEU A 394 27.86 0.98 11.02
N GLU A 395 28.29 1.76 12.02
CA GLU A 395 29.58 1.56 12.68
C GLU A 395 29.49 0.51 13.79
N ILE A 396 28.43 0.50 14.60
CA ILE A 396 28.30 -0.43 15.74
C ILE A 396 28.23 -1.90 15.30
N ILE A 397 27.55 -2.20 14.19
CA ILE A 397 27.46 -3.57 13.64
C ILE A 397 28.81 -4.12 13.14
N LYS A 398 29.80 -3.25 12.89
CA LYS A 398 31.15 -3.68 12.47
C LYS A 398 32.02 -4.05 13.67
N VAL A 399 31.67 -3.58 14.86
CA VAL A 399 32.46 -3.73 16.08
C VAL A 399 32.02 -4.94 16.90
N HIS A 400 30.73 -5.30 16.85
CA HIS A 400 30.19 -6.42 17.63
C HIS A 400 29.97 -7.64 16.77
N GLU A 401 30.53 -8.78 17.22
CA GLU A 401 30.34 -10.08 16.58
C GLU A 401 28.99 -10.73 16.95
N LYS A 402 28.48 -10.44 18.15
CA LYS A 402 27.22 -10.99 18.68
C LYS A 402 26.08 -10.00 18.46
N PRO A 403 25.10 -10.30 17.60
CA PRO A 403 24.02 -9.34 17.33
C PRO A 403 23.04 -9.14 18.49
N SER A 404 22.87 -10.15 19.35
CA SER A 404 21.93 -10.10 20.48
C SER A 404 22.30 -9.10 21.57
N SER A 405 23.55 -8.61 21.61
CA SER A 405 23.93 -7.53 22.53
C SER A 405 23.45 -6.15 22.05
N LEU A 406 23.06 -6.02 20.79
CA LEU A 406 22.75 -4.73 20.15
C LEU A 406 21.25 -4.37 20.14
N THR A 407 20.39 -5.13 20.84
CA THR A 407 18.94 -4.91 20.85
C THR A 407 18.57 -3.46 21.22
N VAL A 408 19.25 -2.84 22.19
CA VAL A 408 19.01 -1.43 22.55
C VAL A 408 19.33 -0.48 21.40
N ALA A 409 20.43 -0.72 20.67
CA ALA A 409 20.84 0.09 19.54
C ALA A 409 19.85 -0.06 18.36
N PHE A 410 19.39 -1.28 18.06
CA PHE A 410 18.37 -1.51 17.02
C PHE A 410 17.02 -0.90 17.37
N ASN A 411 16.60 -0.99 18.64
CA ASN A 411 15.36 -0.36 19.12
C ASN A 411 15.45 1.17 19.06
N PHE A 412 16.60 1.74 19.40
CA PHE A 412 16.85 3.17 19.25
C PHE A 412 16.79 3.59 17.78
N TYR A 413 17.52 2.91 16.90
CA TYR A 413 17.48 3.12 15.45
C TYR A 413 16.05 3.08 14.89
N CYS A 414 15.30 2.01 15.22
CA CYS A 414 13.91 1.84 14.80
C CYS A 414 13.03 2.98 15.30
N SER A 415 13.11 3.31 16.60
CA SER A 415 12.29 4.35 17.23
C SER A 415 12.56 5.75 16.66
N ILE A 416 13.82 6.09 16.41
CA ILE A 416 14.18 7.41 15.87
C ILE A 416 13.70 7.54 14.42
N PHE A 417 13.94 6.52 13.60
CA PHE A 417 13.59 6.58 12.18
C PHE A 417 12.07 6.57 11.97
N THR A 418 11.35 5.69 12.67
CA THR A 418 9.88 5.67 12.63
C THR A 418 9.27 6.94 13.20
N GLY A 419 9.79 7.46 14.32
CA GLY A 419 9.35 8.72 14.90
C GLY A 419 9.60 9.92 13.98
N ALA A 420 10.74 9.98 13.30
CA ALA A 420 11.03 11.04 12.34
C ALA A 420 10.02 11.06 11.17
N ILE A 421 9.60 9.87 10.70
CA ILE A 421 8.56 9.73 9.67
C ILE A 421 7.18 10.13 10.20
N GLU A 422 6.85 9.73 11.43
CA GLU A 422 5.52 9.93 11.99
C GLU A 422 5.24 11.38 12.41
N TYR A 423 6.21 12.02 13.07
CA TYR A 423 6.07 13.39 13.59
C TYR A 423 6.35 14.47 12.54
N SER A 424 6.89 14.10 11.37
CA SER A 424 6.96 15.01 10.23
C SER A 424 5.60 15.11 9.53
N LYS A 425 5.19 16.33 9.17
CA LYS A 425 3.98 16.55 8.34
C LYS A 425 4.18 15.94 6.95
N THR A 426 5.36 16.19 6.39
CA THR A 426 5.87 15.65 5.13
C THR A 426 7.33 15.28 5.37
N VAL A 427 7.75 14.07 5.00
CA VAL A 427 9.16 13.68 5.19
C VAL A 427 10.00 14.40 4.13
N PRO A 428 10.96 15.25 4.52
CA PRO A 428 11.76 15.99 3.56
C PRO A 428 12.76 15.05 2.88
N GLU A 429 13.01 15.28 1.58
CA GLU A 429 13.90 14.44 0.77
C GLU A 429 15.32 14.27 1.39
N PRO A 430 15.98 15.31 1.94
CA PRO A 430 17.26 15.13 2.62
C PRO A 430 17.21 14.11 3.75
N THR A 431 16.12 14.06 4.52
CA THR A 431 15.95 13.06 5.59
C THR A 431 15.91 11.65 5.00
N ILE A 432 15.15 11.44 3.92
CA ILE A 432 15.10 10.14 3.22
C ILE A 432 16.50 9.75 2.76
N THR A 433 17.24 10.66 2.13
CA THR A 433 18.62 10.41 1.66
C THR A 433 19.54 9.97 2.81
N GLN A 434 19.43 10.56 4.00
CA GLN A 434 20.25 10.17 5.15
C GLN A 434 19.84 8.82 5.77
N MET A 435 18.59 8.40 5.61
CA MET A 435 18.10 7.09 6.09
C MET A 435 18.57 5.92 5.21
N LEU A 436 18.65 6.14 3.89
CA LEU A 436 18.90 5.07 2.90
C LEU A 436 20.13 4.18 3.19
N PRO A 437 21.31 4.70 3.56
CA PRO A 437 22.48 3.85 3.81
C PRO A 437 22.25 2.80 4.90
N ALA A 438 21.62 3.19 6.02
CA ALA A 438 21.28 2.29 7.11
C ALA A 438 20.19 1.29 6.71
N LEU A 439 19.14 1.75 6.03
CA LEU A 439 18.04 0.89 5.59
C LEU A 439 18.49 -0.18 4.60
N LEU A 440 19.24 0.19 3.56
CA LEU A 440 19.74 -0.77 2.57
C LEU A 440 20.71 -1.78 3.18
N LYS A 441 21.55 -1.35 4.13
CA LYS A 441 22.43 -2.25 4.87
C LYS A 441 21.64 -3.20 5.78
N GLY A 442 20.60 -2.70 6.46
CA GLY A 442 19.73 -3.49 7.32
C GLY A 442 18.92 -4.53 6.55
N LEU A 443 18.36 -4.16 5.39
CA LEU A 443 17.71 -5.11 4.48
C LEU A 443 18.65 -6.23 4.02
N SER A 444 19.93 -5.92 3.79
CA SER A 444 20.93 -6.90 3.34
C SER A 444 21.61 -7.66 4.48
N SER A 445 21.25 -7.38 5.74
CA SER A 445 21.92 -7.91 6.93
C SER A 445 21.39 -9.27 7.34
N ASP A 446 22.28 -10.12 7.84
CA ASP A 446 21.93 -11.43 8.39
C ASP A 446 21.45 -11.33 9.85
N ILE A 447 21.44 -10.13 10.43
CA ILE A 447 20.98 -9.86 11.79
C ILE A 447 19.45 -9.66 11.78
N ALA A 448 18.72 -10.56 12.43
CA ALA A 448 17.26 -10.54 12.49
C ALA A 448 16.71 -9.19 13.01
N ASP A 449 17.14 -8.72 14.19
CA ASP A 449 16.64 -7.47 14.79
C ASP A 449 16.87 -6.25 13.88
N PHE A 450 18.01 -6.17 13.19
CA PHE A 450 18.34 -5.04 12.33
C PHE A 450 17.53 -5.05 11.03
N ARG A 451 17.32 -6.24 10.47
CA ARG A 451 16.49 -6.44 9.28
C ARG A 451 15.01 -6.17 9.60
N ALA A 452 14.51 -6.69 10.72
CA ALA A 452 13.15 -6.42 11.20
C ALA A 452 12.90 -4.92 11.46
N ALA A 453 13.85 -4.24 12.13
CA ALA A 453 13.78 -2.78 12.30
C ALA A 453 13.70 -2.04 10.95
N SER A 454 14.51 -2.45 9.97
CA SER A 454 14.48 -1.87 8.63
C SER A 454 13.15 -2.14 7.90
N TYR A 455 12.56 -3.33 8.05
CA TYR A 455 11.23 -3.65 7.52
C TYR A 455 10.15 -2.72 8.08
N VAL A 456 10.12 -2.52 9.41
CA VAL A 456 9.17 -1.61 10.07
C VAL A 456 9.34 -0.17 9.56
N ILE A 457 10.58 0.31 9.48
CA ILE A 457 10.85 1.67 8.99
C ILE A 457 10.39 1.84 7.53
N ILE A 458 10.68 0.86 6.66
CA ILE A 458 10.29 0.92 5.25
C ILE A 458 8.77 0.90 5.10
N ALA A 459 8.08 -0.01 5.80
CA ALA A 459 6.61 -0.05 5.80
C ALA A 459 6.01 1.30 6.23
N ARG A 460 6.61 1.98 7.21
CA ARG A 460 6.17 3.32 7.63
C ARG A 460 6.54 4.42 6.63
N LEU A 461 7.69 4.30 5.97
CA LEU A 461 8.16 5.29 4.99
C LEU A 461 7.30 5.28 3.72
N VAL A 462 7.03 4.10 3.16
CA VAL A 462 6.25 3.95 1.92
C VAL A 462 4.78 4.30 2.10
N THR A 463 4.25 4.21 3.33
CA THR A 463 2.87 4.64 3.63
C THR A 463 2.74 6.15 3.79
N LYS A 464 3.81 6.84 4.20
CA LYS A 464 3.81 8.30 4.45
C LYS A 464 4.26 9.10 3.23
N CYS A 465 5.08 8.52 2.35
CA CYS A 465 5.75 9.24 1.27
C CYS A 465 5.76 8.45 -0.03
N THR A 466 5.56 9.16 -1.14
CA THR A 466 5.79 8.63 -2.49
C THR A 466 7.29 8.62 -2.77
N LEU A 467 7.86 7.45 -3.05
CA LEU A 467 9.29 7.30 -3.33
C LEU A 467 9.55 7.18 -4.83
N SER A 468 10.78 7.47 -5.25
CA SER A 468 11.18 7.25 -6.64
C SER A 468 11.29 5.74 -6.94
N GLU A 469 11.00 5.36 -8.19
CA GLU A 469 11.06 3.97 -8.64
C GLU A 469 12.44 3.34 -8.42
N ILE A 470 13.52 4.12 -8.55
CA ILE A 470 14.90 3.68 -8.28
C ILE A 470 15.06 3.19 -6.84
N ILE A 471 14.51 3.92 -5.86
CA ILE A 471 14.59 3.55 -4.44
C ILE A 471 13.71 2.31 -4.18
N LEU A 472 12.50 2.27 -4.72
CA LEU A 472 11.58 1.15 -4.58
C LEU A 472 12.17 -0.14 -5.15
N ASN A 473 12.77 -0.09 -6.34
CA ASN A 473 13.47 -1.23 -6.95
C ASN A 473 14.59 -1.75 -6.04
N LYS A 474 15.40 -0.85 -5.47
CA LYS A 474 16.46 -1.25 -4.53
C LYS A 474 15.91 -1.89 -3.26
N PHE A 475 14.78 -1.42 -2.73
CA PHE A 475 14.14 -2.08 -1.59
C PHE A 475 13.66 -3.48 -1.96
N VAL A 476 12.94 -3.62 -3.09
CA VAL A 476 12.42 -4.91 -3.55
C VAL A 476 13.54 -5.93 -3.80
N GLU A 477 14.62 -5.53 -4.48
CA GLU A 477 15.83 -6.34 -4.69
C GLU A 477 16.47 -6.81 -3.38
N LYS A 478 16.59 -5.91 -2.40
CA LYS A 478 17.23 -6.26 -1.11
C LYS A 478 16.33 -7.11 -0.22
N ILE A 479 15.01 -6.95 -0.28
CA ILE A 479 14.06 -7.81 0.44
C ILE A 479 14.04 -9.21 -0.18
N ALA A 480 14.15 -9.31 -1.51
CA ALA A 480 14.05 -10.59 -2.24
C ALA A 480 15.19 -11.54 -1.89
N ASN A 481 16.38 -11.00 -1.65
CA ASN A 481 17.51 -11.73 -1.07
C ASN A 481 17.30 -12.00 0.43
N HIS A 482 16.34 -12.88 0.71
CA HIS A 482 15.96 -13.28 2.05
C HIS A 482 16.99 -14.25 2.63
N LYS A 483 17.52 -13.93 3.81
CA LYS A 483 18.55 -14.74 4.48
C LYS A 483 18.23 -15.14 5.92
N VAL A 484 17.14 -14.62 6.49
CA VAL A 484 16.82 -14.80 7.91
C VAL A 484 15.50 -15.55 8.04
N GLU A 485 15.60 -16.85 8.24
CA GLU A 485 14.48 -17.81 8.25
C GLU A 485 13.29 -17.40 9.13
N THR A 486 13.54 -16.70 10.24
CA THR A 486 12.50 -16.28 11.18
C THR A 486 11.65 -15.11 10.70
N LEU A 487 12.03 -14.41 9.61
CA LEU A 487 11.39 -13.17 9.16
C LEU A 487 10.66 -13.30 7.81
N LYS A 488 10.21 -14.50 7.46
CA LYS A 488 9.58 -14.77 6.16
C LYS A 488 8.24 -14.06 6.02
N GLU A 489 7.41 -14.10 7.06
CA GLU A 489 6.11 -13.44 7.08
C GLU A 489 6.26 -11.92 6.99
N GLU A 490 7.18 -11.34 7.76
CA GLU A 490 7.48 -9.91 7.75
C GLU A 490 8.00 -9.43 6.39
N ALA A 491 8.82 -10.23 5.71
CA ALA A 491 9.28 -9.91 4.36
C ALA A 491 8.10 -9.81 3.36
N VAL A 492 7.15 -10.74 3.42
CA VAL A 492 5.94 -10.70 2.59
C VAL A 492 5.06 -9.50 2.95
N LEU A 493 4.87 -9.23 4.25
CA LEU A 493 4.10 -8.07 4.71
C LEU A 493 4.66 -6.74 4.19
N VAL A 494 5.99 -6.58 4.13
CA VAL A 494 6.60 -5.37 3.56
C VAL A 494 6.29 -5.24 2.08
N TYR A 495 6.29 -6.33 1.30
CA TYR A 495 5.85 -6.27 -0.10
C TYR A 495 4.41 -5.82 -0.21
N LEU A 496 3.50 -6.40 0.59
CA LEU A 496 2.09 -6.03 0.57
C LEU A 496 1.91 -4.54 0.85
N VAL A 497 2.52 -4.02 1.93
CA VAL A 497 2.42 -2.60 2.29
C VAL A 497 3.03 -1.69 1.22
N LEU A 498 4.17 -2.08 0.63
CA LEU A 498 4.85 -1.31 -0.41
C LEU A 498 3.96 -1.14 -1.65
N TYR A 499 3.42 -2.22 -2.20
CA TYR A 499 2.58 -2.17 -3.40
C TYR A 499 1.17 -1.63 -3.15
N GLN A 500 0.64 -1.79 -1.93
CA GLN A 500 -0.62 -1.12 -1.54
C GLN A 500 -0.46 0.40 -1.45
N SER A 501 0.69 0.88 -0.95
CA SER A 501 0.91 2.30 -0.70
C SER A 501 1.40 3.05 -1.94
N GLN A 502 2.22 2.40 -2.78
CA GLN A 502 2.83 3.00 -3.97
C GLN A 502 2.06 2.60 -5.23
N ILE A 503 0.86 3.16 -5.42
CA ILE A 503 -0.09 2.78 -6.50
C ILE A 503 0.51 2.88 -7.92
N ASN A 504 1.50 3.77 -8.13
CA ASN A 504 2.16 3.92 -9.43
C ASN A 504 3.26 2.89 -9.68
N PHE A 505 3.64 2.11 -8.68
CA PHE A 505 4.72 1.13 -8.75
C PHE A 505 4.17 -0.23 -9.17
N ASN A 506 4.20 -0.51 -10.47
CA ASN A 506 3.51 -1.63 -11.11
C ASN A 506 4.46 -2.70 -11.70
N ASN A 507 5.67 -2.82 -11.17
CA ASN A 507 6.68 -3.76 -11.68
C ASN A 507 7.58 -4.29 -10.55
N ILE A 508 7.99 -5.55 -10.65
CA ILE A 508 9.06 -6.16 -9.83
C ILE A 508 10.34 -6.23 -10.68
N PRO A 509 11.50 -5.76 -10.18
CA PRO A 509 12.79 -5.95 -10.85
C PRO A 509 13.08 -7.41 -11.19
N ASP A 510 13.61 -7.68 -12.38
CA ASP A 510 13.82 -9.05 -12.88
C ASP A 510 14.71 -9.88 -11.94
N GLU A 511 15.78 -9.29 -11.38
CA GLU A 511 16.65 -9.93 -10.38
C GLU A 511 15.88 -10.34 -9.12
N ALA A 512 15.02 -9.45 -8.61
CA ALA A 512 14.23 -9.69 -7.42
C ALA A 512 13.16 -10.76 -7.66
N LEU A 513 12.54 -10.77 -8.85
CA LEU A 513 11.56 -11.77 -9.24
C LEU A 513 12.18 -13.17 -9.29
N GLY A 514 13.39 -13.29 -9.85
CA GLY A 514 14.12 -14.56 -9.88
C GLY A 514 14.37 -15.12 -8.47
N GLU A 515 14.78 -14.26 -7.53
CA GLU A 515 14.97 -14.65 -6.12
C GLU A 515 13.68 -15.05 -5.42
N ILE A 516 12.57 -14.31 -5.62
CA ILE A 516 11.26 -14.63 -5.03
C ILE A 516 10.76 -16.00 -5.51
N ILE A 517 10.92 -16.29 -6.81
CA ILE A 517 10.41 -17.52 -7.42
C ILE A 517 11.15 -18.77 -6.94
N ASN A 518 12.41 -18.63 -6.56
CA ASN A 518 13.19 -19.72 -5.99
C ASN A 518 12.80 -20.05 -4.53
N GLN A 519 11.90 -19.27 -3.91
CA GLN A 519 11.46 -19.46 -2.52
C GLN A 519 10.17 -20.29 -2.45
N GLU A 520 10.30 -21.60 -2.27
CA GLU A 520 9.15 -22.54 -2.16
C GLU A 520 8.17 -22.19 -1.03
N TRP A 521 8.63 -21.50 0.01
CA TRP A 521 7.80 -21.11 1.15
C TRP A 521 6.89 -19.90 0.85
N PHE A 522 7.17 -19.13 -0.21
CA PHE A 522 6.52 -17.84 -0.48
C PHE A 522 5.02 -17.96 -0.77
N PRO A 523 4.55 -18.86 -1.67
CA PRO A 523 3.12 -18.99 -1.96
C PRO A 523 2.28 -19.39 -0.74
N LYS A 524 2.82 -20.28 0.11
CA LYS A 524 2.16 -20.72 1.35
C LYS A 524 1.94 -19.56 2.32
N ILE A 525 2.97 -18.75 2.58
CA ILE A 525 2.85 -17.59 3.47
C ILE A 525 1.87 -16.57 2.91
N LEU A 526 1.87 -16.34 1.59
CA LEU A 526 0.92 -15.44 0.96
C LEU A 526 -0.54 -15.91 1.16
N GLN A 527 -0.78 -17.23 1.07
CA GLN A 527 -2.10 -17.81 1.36
C GLN A 527 -2.46 -17.70 2.86
N ASP A 528 -1.51 -17.96 3.76
CA ASP A 528 -1.72 -17.85 5.20
C ASP A 528 -2.12 -16.40 5.57
N LEU A 529 -1.40 -15.41 5.03
CA LEU A 529 -1.74 -13.99 5.21
C LEU A 529 -3.12 -13.64 4.62
N ASN A 530 -3.48 -14.19 3.47
CA ASN A 530 -4.81 -14.01 2.90
C ASN A 530 -5.91 -14.54 3.85
N HIS A 531 -5.71 -15.70 4.47
CA HIS A 531 -6.63 -16.25 5.46
C HIS A 531 -6.75 -15.39 6.72
N THR A 532 -5.70 -14.68 7.12
CA THR A 532 -5.77 -13.70 8.22
C THR A 532 -6.52 -12.41 7.88
N GLY A 533 -6.92 -12.22 6.61
CA GLY A 533 -7.64 -11.04 6.13
C GLY A 533 -6.72 -9.93 5.59
N CYS A 534 -5.45 -10.21 5.31
CA CYS A 534 -4.57 -9.24 4.65
C CYS A 534 -4.97 -9.03 3.18
N PHE A 535 -4.98 -7.78 2.72
CA PHE A 535 -5.34 -7.43 1.35
C PHE A 535 -4.18 -7.67 0.36
N ILE A 536 -4.10 -8.85 -0.25
CA ILE A 536 -2.91 -9.23 -1.05
C ILE A 536 -2.93 -8.76 -2.52
N TYR A 537 -4.08 -8.31 -3.03
CA TYR A 537 -4.31 -8.13 -4.48
C TYR A 537 -3.35 -7.19 -5.21
N PRO A 538 -2.96 -6.00 -4.70
CA PRO A 538 -2.09 -5.09 -5.43
C PRO A 538 -0.72 -5.70 -5.72
N PHE A 539 -0.14 -6.37 -4.72
CA PHE A 539 1.13 -7.07 -4.90
C PHE A 539 0.96 -8.32 -5.78
N LEU A 540 -0.11 -9.08 -5.56
CA LEU A 540 -0.39 -10.31 -6.32
C LEU A 540 -0.59 -10.03 -7.81
N GLU A 541 -1.26 -8.94 -8.18
CA GLU A 541 -1.42 -8.50 -9.56
C GLU A 541 -0.06 -8.29 -10.23
N VAL A 542 0.82 -7.54 -9.59
CA VAL A 542 2.16 -7.28 -10.11
C VAL A 542 2.99 -8.57 -10.19
N LEU A 543 2.93 -9.42 -9.15
CA LEU A 543 3.64 -10.69 -9.12
C LEU A 543 3.21 -11.61 -10.27
N ILE A 544 1.92 -11.82 -10.46
CA ILE A 544 1.38 -12.66 -11.55
C ILE A 544 1.75 -12.05 -12.91
N LYS A 545 1.57 -10.74 -13.08
CA LYS A 545 1.89 -10.05 -14.35
C LYS A 545 3.36 -10.19 -14.72
N CYS A 546 4.27 -9.98 -13.77
CA CYS A 546 5.72 -10.11 -13.97
C CYS A 546 6.13 -11.56 -14.21
N SER A 547 5.61 -12.52 -13.44
CA SER A 547 5.88 -13.95 -13.65
C SER A 547 5.38 -14.44 -15.00
N ILE A 548 4.20 -13.98 -15.46
CA ILE A 548 3.71 -14.32 -16.80
C ILE A 548 4.60 -13.69 -17.88
N ARG A 549 4.97 -12.42 -17.75
CA ARG A 549 5.85 -11.73 -18.70
C ARG A 549 7.17 -12.50 -18.88
N LYS A 550 7.80 -12.94 -17.79
CA LYS A 550 9.03 -13.74 -17.83
C LYS A 550 8.80 -15.18 -18.27
N GLY A 551 7.68 -15.80 -17.93
CA GLY A 551 7.32 -17.13 -18.40
C GLY A 551 7.09 -17.22 -19.92
N LEU A 552 6.83 -16.09 -20.58
CA LEU A 552 6.72 -15.98 -22.04
C LEU A 552 8.08 -15.94 -22.76
N GLU A 553 9.18 -15.71 -22.04
CA GLU A 553 10.55 -15.76 -22.58
C GLU A 553 10.99 -17.24 -22.78
N GLU A 554 11.93 -17.50 -23.70
CA GLU A 554 12.31 -18.87 -24.07
C GLU A 554 12.89 -19.66 -22.88
N ASP A 555 13.69 -19.00 -22.05
CA ASP A 555 14.32 -19.49 -20.81
C ASP A 555 13.40 -19.38 -19.56
N GLY A 556 12.12 -19.07 -19.76
CA GLY A 556 11.15 -18.81 -18.69
C GLY A 556 10.62 -20.01 -17.89
N GLU A 557 11.21 -21.21 -17.99
CA GLU A 557 10.61 -22.45 -17.45
C GLU A 557 10.34 -22.42 -15.94
N ASN A 558 11.28 -21.88 -15.16
CA ASN A 558 11.11 -21.73 -13.72
C ASN A 558 9.93 -20.82 -13.37
N TYR A 559 9.74 -19.72 -14.12
CA TYR A 559 8.63 -18.79 -13.97
C TYR A 559 7.30 -19.45 -14.34
N ARG A 560 7.29 -20.27 -15.40
CA ARG A 560 6.11 -21.03 -15.83
C ARG A 560 5.64 -21.98 -14.72
N ARG A 561 6.55 -22.79 -14.18
CA ARG A 561 6.28 -23.74 -13.08
C ARG A 561 5.78 -23.04 -11.82
N TYR A 562 6.47 -21.98 -11.39
CA TYR A 562 6.07 -21.21 -10.21
C TYR A 562 4.70 -20.56 -10.38
N THR A 563 4.38 -20.03 -11.56
CA THR A 563 3.07 -19.39 -11.78
C THR A 563 1.93 -20.40 -11.59
N ILE A 564 2.07 -21.62 -12.11
CA ILE A 564 1.07 -22.68 -11.92
C ILE A 564 1.00 -23.11 -10.44
N ASP A 565 2.13 -23.28 -9.77
CA ASP A 565 2.17 -23.63 -8.34
C ASP A 565 1.49 -22.55 -7.47
N LEU A 566 1.79 -21.28 -7.74
CA LEU A 566 1.16 -20.13 -7.09
C LEU A 566 -0.37 -20.16 -7.28
N LEU A 567 -0.87 -20.38 -8.49
CA LEU A 567 -2.32 -20.49 -8.76
C LEU A 567 -2.95 -21.69 -8.04
N ASN A 568 -2.24 -22.81 -7.93
CA ASN A 568 -2.75 -24.02 -7.27
C ASN A 568 -2.85 -23.88 -5.75
N GLN A 569 -1.91 -23.16 -5.13
CA GLN A 569 -1.91 -22.95 -3.68
C GLN A 569 -2.82 -21.79 -3.25
N LEU A 570 -3.04 -20.80 -4.12
CA LEU A 570 -3.83 -19.62 -3.79
C LEU A 570 -5.34 -19.84 -3.95
N LYS A 571 -6.06 -19.84 -2.82
CA LYS A 571 -7.53 -19.81 -2.79
C LYS A 571 -7.99 -18.40 -2.43
N ILE A 572 -8.60 -17.71 -3.40
CA ILE A 572 -8.90 -16.27 -3.37
C ILE A 572 -10.36 -16.04 -3.81
N ASP A 573 -10.90 -14.86 -3.54
CA ASP A 573 -12.27 -14.48 -3.88
C ASP A 573 -12.51 -14.22 -5.39
N GLN A 574 -13.72 -13.75 -5.70
CA GLN A 574 -14.21 -13.56 -7.08
C GLN A 574 -13.43 -12.52 -7.89
N GLU A 575 -12.73 -11.57 -7.26
CA GLU A 575 -11.97 -10.52 -7.96
C GLU A 575 -10.66 -11.05 -8.54
N TYR A 576 -10.16 -12.16 -8.00
CA TYR A 576 -8.94 -12.83 -8.44
C TYR A 576 -8.96 -13.21 -9.92
N VAL A 577 -10.09 -13.76 -10.41
CA VAL A 577 -10.22 -14.20 -11.79
C VAL A 577 -10.08 -13.03 -12.76
N THR A 578 -10.64 -11.87 -12.41
CA THR A 578 -10.50 -10.65 -13.19
C THR A 578 -9.04 -10.20 -13.27
N LEU A 579 -8.34 -10.21 -12.14
CA LEU A 579 -6.93 -9.85 -12.04
C LEU A 579 -6.05 -10.78 -12.89
N CYS A 580 -6.20 -12.10 -12.76
CA CYS A 580 -5.45 -13.08 -13.53
C CYS A 580 -5.70 -12.93 -15.04
N LEU A 581 -6.96 -12.83 -15.47
CA LEU A 581 -7.30 -12.66 -16.89
C LEU A 581 -6.73 -11.36 -17.46
N ASN A 582 -6.79 -10.26 -16.72
CA ASN A 582 -6.20 -9.00 -17.14
C ASN A 582 -4.68 -9.11 -17.28
N ALA A 583 -3.99 -9.71 -16.29
CA ALA A 583 -2.56 -9.94 -16.35
C ALA A 583 -2.15 -10.79 -17.57
N ILE A 584 -2.90 -11.84 -17.89
CA ILE A 584 -2.66 -12.66 -19.09
C ILE A 584 -2.83 -11.83 -20.38
N ILE A 585 -3.95 -11.12 -20.51
CA ILE A 585 -4.27 -10.33 -21.72
C ILE A 585 -3.23 -9.21 -21.94
N ASP A 586 -2.77 -8.60 -20.85
CA ASP A 586 -1.82 -7.50 -20.89
C ASP A 586 -0.41 -7.98 -21.22
N SER A 587 0.01 -9.12 -20.66
CA SER A 587 1.34 -9.69 -20.87
C SER A 587 1.49 -10.41 -22.22
N VAL A 588 0.42 -10.98 -22.80
CA VAL A 588 0.52 -11.69 -24.08
C VAL A 588 0.71 -10.71 -25.26
N PRO A 589 1.76 -10.89 -26.09
CA PRO A 589 2.00 -10.04 -27.25
C PRO A 589 0.96 -10.27 -28.35
N SER A 590 0.70 -9.23 -29.14
CA SER A 590 -0.34 -9.23 -30.18
C SER A 590 -0.10 -10.22 -31.34
N LYS A 591 1.14 -10.71 -31.51
CA LYS A 591 1.55 -11.72 -32.51
C LYS A 591 1.94 -13.05 -31.85
N LEU A 592 0.95 -13.91 -31.58
CA LEU A 592 1.13 -15.27 -31.01
C LEU A 592 1.94 -16.27 -31.88
N LYS A 593 2.21 -15.95 -33.15
CA LYS A 593 2.94 -16.84 -34.08
C LYS A 593 4.45 -17.00 -33.76
N LYS A 594 5.03 -16.09 -32.96
CA LYS A 594 6.46 -16.11 -32.60
C LYS A 594 6.77 -16.85 -31.29
N ILE A 595 5.75 -17.42 -30.63
CA ILE A 595 5.87 -18.06 -29.32
C ILE A 595 6.10 -19.57 -29.51
N SER A 596 6.99 -20.17 -28.71
CA SER A 596 7.27 -21.63 -28.73
C SER A 596 6.02 -22.45 -28.41
N GLU A 597 5.95 -23.69 -28.89
CA GLU A 597 4.81 -24.59 -28.60
C GLU A 597 4.70 -24.90 -27.10
N ASP A 598 5.81 -25.04 -26.39
CA ASP A 598 5.81 -25.28 -24.93
C ASP A 598 5.17 -24.11 -24.17
N THR A 599 5.50 -22.87 -24.56
CA THR A 599 4.90 -21.67 -23.97
C THR A 599 3.41 -21.56 -24.28
N LYS A 600 2.97 -22.00 -25.48
CA LYS A 600 1.54 -22.09 -25.81
C LYS A 600 0.84 -23.13 -24.94
N SER A 601 1.44 -24.30 -24.75
CA SER A 601 0.91 -25.35 -23.88
C SER A 601 0.75 -24.86 -22.44
N TRP A 602 1.78 -24.17 -21.91
CA TRP A 602 1.72 -23.58 -20.58
C TRP A 602 0.64 -22.50 -20.43
N LEU A 603 0.46 -21.61 -21.42
CA LEU A 603 -0.63 -20.61 -21.38
C LEU A 603 -2.02 -21.27 -21.33
N ILE A 604 -2.17 -22.44 -21.95
CA ILE A 604 -3.41 -23.21 -21.93
C ILE A 604 -3.61 -23.81 -20.55
N GLU A 605 -2.60 -24.47 -19.99
CA GLU A 605 -2.62 -25.02 -18.63
C GLU A 605 -2.97 -23.93 -17.59
N LEU A 606 -2.43 -22.73 -17.76
CA LEU A 606 -2.69 -21.60 -16.88
C LEU A 606 -4.18 -21.16 -16.93
N ILE A 607 -4.77 -21.11 -18.12
CA ILE A 607 -6.19 -20.79 -18.29
C ILE A 607 -7.08 -21.91 -17.74
N GLU A 608 -6.74 -23.16 -17.99
CA GLU A 608 -7.46 -24.33 -17.48
C GLU A 608 -7.42 -24.41 -15.96
N THR A 609 -6.29 -24.04 -15.35
CA THR A 609 -6.16 -23.97 -13.88
C THR A 609 -7.13 -22.95 -13.30
N ILE A 610 -7.21 -21.75 -13.88
CA ILE A 610 -8.14 -20.70 -13.43
C ILE A 610 -9.60 -21.12 -13.66
N GLU A 611 -9.93 -21.67 -14.82
CA GLU A 611 -11.28 -22.13 -15.13
C GLU A 611 -11.71 -23.27 -14.20
N LYS A 612 -10.85 -24.26 -13.94
CA LYS A 612 -11.14 -25.39 -13.06
C LYS A 612 -11.40 -24.96 -11.63
N GLN A 613 -10.63 -23.98 -11.14
CA GLN A 613 -10.80 -23.47 -9.79
C GLN A 613 -12.00 -22.53 -9.64
N TYR A 614 -12.30 -21.70 -10.65
CA TYR A 614 -13.36 -20.68 -10.59
C TYR A 614 -14.28 -20.64 -11.83
N PRO A 615 -15.03 -21.71 -12.17
CA PRO A 615 -15.71 -21.84 -13.46
C PRO A 615 -16.73 -20.71 -13.74
N HIS A 616 -17.64 -20.46 -12.79
CA HIS A 616 -18.70 -19.47 -12.96
C HIS A 616 -18.15 -18.03 -13.09
N GLN A 617 -17.12 -17.69 -12.33
CA GLN A 617 -16.53 -16.34 -12.39
C GLN A 617 -15.70 -16.16 -13.66
N PHE A 618 -14.99 -17.20 -14.09
CA PHE A 618 -14.29 -17.21 -15.35
C PHE A 618 -15.24 -16.91 -16.52
N ASP A 619 -16.36 -17.65 -16.63
CA ASP A 619 -17.35 -17.44 -17.68
C ASP A 619 -17.94 -16.03 -17.66
N LYS A 620 -18.29 -15.53 -16.47
CA LYS A 620 -18.82 -14.18 -16.28
C LYS A 620 -17.84 -13.10 -16.76
N GLN A 621 -16.55 -13.23 -16.43
CA GLN A 621 -15.53 -12.25 -16.81
C GLN A 621 -15.19 -12.32 -18.30
N VAL A 622 -15.10 -13.53 -18.87
CA VAL A 622 -14.92 -13.73 -20.31
C VAL A 622 -16.09 -13.09 -21.07
N TYR A 623 -17.33 -13.35 -20.65
CA TYR A 623 -18.51 -12.72 -21.26
C TYR A 623 -18.42 -11.20 -21.19
N LYS A 624 -18.14 -10.63 -20.01
CA LYS A 624 -18.00 -9.19 -19.80
C LYS A 624 -16.98 -8.55 -20.75
N ILE A 625 -15.80 -9.16 -20.92
CA ILE A 625 -14.75 -8.65 -21.82
C ILE A 625 -15.19 -8.76 -23.29
N LEU A 626 -15.80 -9.87 -23.69
CA LEU A 626 -16.24 -10.10 -25.07
C LEU A 626 -17.42 -9.20 -25.48
N THR A 627 -18.29 -8.82 -24.55
CA THR A 627 -19.41 -7.91 -24.78
C THR A 627 -19.03 -6.43 -24.64
N SER A 628 -17.87 -6.12 -24.05
CA SER A 628 -17.45 -4.73 -23.87
C SER A 628 -17.19 -4.02 -25.20
N THR A 629 -17.70 -2.79 -25.33
CA THR A 629 -17.55 -1.95 -26.54
C THR A 629 -16.32 -1.03 -26.49
N GLU A 630 -15.68 -0.90 -25.32
CA GLU A 630 -14.65 0.12 -25.07
C GLU A 630 -13.22 -0.30 -25.47
N ASN A 631 -12.95 -1.60 -25.71
CA ASN A 631 -11.57 -2.09 -25.93
C ASN A 631 -11.48 -3.29 -26.91
N GLU A 632 -11.70 -3.04 -28.21
CA GLU A 632 -11.62 -4.06 -29.27
C GLU A 632 -10.26 -4.81 -29.32
N ASN A 633 -9.15 -4.16 -28.94
CA ASN A 633 -7.85 -4.84 -28.89
C ASN A 633 -7.79 -5.93 -27.81
N ARG A 634 -8.31 -5.67 -26.60
CA ARG A 634 -8.37 -6.66 -25.50
C ARG A 634 -9.26 -7.83 -25.88
N LYS A 635 -10.42 -7.54 -26.48
CA LYS A 635 -11.34 -8.55 -27.01
C LYS A 635 -10.66 -9.44 -28.05
N ASN A 636 -9.96 -8.86 -29.02
CA ASN A 636 -9.24 -9.62 -30.04
C ASN A 636 -8.09 -10.47 -29.46
N LYS A 637 -7.36 -9.96 -28.46
CA LYS A 637 -6.32 -10.75 -27.76
C LYS A 637 -6.95 -11.93 -27.01
N LEU A 638 -7.98 -11.69 -26.20
CA LEU A 638 -8.67 -12.73 -25.45
C LEU A 638 -9.28 -13.77 -26.40
N GLN A 639 -9.92 -13.36 -27.50
CA GLN A 639 -10.43 -14.27 -28.52
C GLN A 639 -9.34 -15.13 -29.15
N LYS A 640 -8.13 -14.60 -29.40
CA LYS A 640 -7.02 -15.40 -29.94
C LYS A 640 -6.48 -16.40 -28.92
N ILE A 641 -6.34 -15.97 -27.66
CA ILE A 641 -5.87 -16.81 -26.54
C ILE A 641 -6.89 -17.93 -26.30
N LEU A 642 -8.17 -17.59 -26.14
CA LEU A 642 -9.26 -18.55 -26.00
C LEU A 642 -9.42 -19.40 -27.25
N LYS A 643 -9.25 -18.87 -28.47
CA LYS A 643 -9.28 -19.68 -29.69
C LYS A 643 -8.15 -20.70 -29.71
N ASN A 644 -6.95 -20.37 -29.24
CA ASN A 644 -5.84 -21.32 -29.12
C ASN A 644 -6.10 -22.36 -28.02
N ALA A 645 -6.58 -21.93 -26.85
CA ALA A 645 -7.02 -22.83 -25.78
C ALA A 645 -8.17 -23.72 -26.25
N LEU A 646 -9.13 -23.18 -27.01
CA LEU A 646 -10.21 -23.92 -27.65
C LEU A 646 -9.74 -24.77 -28.83
N MET A 647 -8.64 -24.45 -29.51
CA MET A 647 -8.03 -25.30 -30.53
C MET A 647 -7.34 -26.52 -29.91
N PHE A 648 -6.78 -26.37 -28.72
CA PHE A 648 -6.33 -27.48 -27.89
C PHE A 648 -7.51 -28.26 -27.27
N ARG A 649 -8.53 -27.57 -26.72
CA ARG A 649 -9.79 -28.18 -26.23
C ARG A 649 -10.67 -28.76 -27.33
N LYS A 650 -10.45 -28.44 -28.60
CA LYS A 650 -11.26 -28.94 -29.73
C LYS A 650 -11.17 -30.45 -29.89
N LYS A 651 -10.28 -31.12 -29.16
CA LYS A 651 -10.30 -32.57 -28.99
C LYS A 651 -11.39 -33.09 -28.02
N PHE A 652 -11.99 -32.26 -27.16
CA PHE A 652 -12.95 -32.69 -26.13
C PHE A 652 -14.29 -31.91 -26.03
N ASP A 653 -14.37 -30.60 -26.34
CA ASP A 653 -15.60 -29.79 -26.08
C ASP A 653 -16.57 -29.64 -27.30
N ILE A 654 -16.19 -30.14 -28.47
CA ILE A 654 -17.05 -30.06 -29.67
C ILE A 654 -18.23 -31.03 -29.59
N PHE A 655 -18.02 -32.20 -28.97
CA PHE A 655 -19.01 -33.26 -28.86
C PHE A 655 -20.15 -32.88 -27.90
N ASN A 656 -19.84 -32.18 -26.80
CA ASN A 656 -20.87 -31.68 -25.87
C ASN A 656 -21.83 -30.68 -26.54
N LYS A 657 -21.31 -29.83 -27.42
CA LYS A 657 -22.13 -28.85 -28.17
C LYS A 657 -23.10 -29.50 -29.15
N LEU A 658 -22.91 -30.78 -29.50
CA LEU A 658 -23.85 -31.55 -30.32
C LEU A 658 -25.14 -31.88 -29.59
N TYR A 659 -25.12 -31.89 -28.25
CA TYR A 659 -26.28 -32.23 -27.43
C TYR A 659 -26.90 -31.00 -26.74
N HIS A 660 -26.48 -29.80 -27.13
CA HIS A 660 -27.00 -28.55 -26.57
C HIS A 660 -28.47 -28.33 -26.94
N SER A 661 -29.28 -27.71 -26.06
CA SER A 661 -30.72 -27.48 -26.26
C SER A 661 -31.04 -26.56 -27.45
N ASN A 662 -30.23 -25.53 -27.68
CA ASN A 662 -30.34 -24.61 -28.82
C ASN A 662 -29.83 -25.24 -30.15
N ALA A 663 -30.70 -25.30 -31.16
CA ALA A 663 -30.40 -25.87 -32.48
C ALA A 663 -29.25 -25.17 -33.22
N LEU A 664 -29.15 -23.83 -33.16
CA LEU A 664 -28.11 -23.07 -33.86
C LEU A 664 -26.70 -23.46 -33.39
N ILE A 665 -26.56 -23.75 -32.09
CA ILE A 665 -25.29 -24.19 -31.49
C ILE A 665 -24.91 -25.57 -32.02
N ARG A 666 -25.88 -26.50 -32.09
CA ARG A 666 -25.69 -27.83 -32.68
C ARG A 666 -25.30 -27.74 -34.16
N THR A 667 -25.96 -26.89 -34.94
CA THR A 667 -25.65 -26.68 -36.37
C THR A 667 -24.23 -26.15 -36.57
N ASN A 668 -23.80 -25.17 -35.77
CA ASN A 668 -22.45 -24.61 -35.87
C ASN A 668 -21.37 -25.63 -35.48
N ALA A 669 -21.65 -26.47 -34.49
CA ALA A 669 -20.76 -27.56 -34.10
C ALA A 669 -20.64 -28.63 -35.21
N MET A 670 -21.76 -28.99 -35.88
CA MET A 670 -21.73 -29.87 -37.06
C MET A 670 -20.93 -29.28 -38.22
N LYS A 671 -21.13 -28.00 -38.57
CA LYS A 671 -20.35 -27.33 -39.64
C LYS A 671 -18.86 -27.33 -39.36
N PHE A 672 -18.50 -27.10 -38.09
CA PHE A 672 -17.10 -27.15 -37.67
C PHE A 672 -16.51 -28.55 -37.87
N LEU A 673 -17.21 -29.61 -37.45
CA LEU A 673 -16.78 -31.00 -37.63
C LEU A 673 -16.70 -31.40 -39.11
N SER A 674 -17.65 -30.94 -39.93
CA SER A 674 -17.62 -31.19 -41.38
C SER A 674 -16.37 -30.62 -42.06
N THR A 675 -15.86 -29.48 -41.58
CA THR A 675 -14.70 -28.81 -42.19
C THR A 675 -13.37 -29.40 -41.69
N ASN A 676 -13.38 -30.10 -40.55
CA ASN A 676 -12.16 -30.57 -39.88
C ASN A 676 -12.14 -32.10 -39.73
N PHE A 677 -12.99 -32.83 -40.46
CA PHE A 677 -13.17 -34.27 -40.26
C PHE A 677 -11.86 -35.07 -40.40
N ASP A 678 -11.03 -34.74 -41.41
CA ASP A 678 -9.75 -35.43 -41.66
C ASP A 678 -8.69 -35.19 -40.58
N THR A 679 -8.90 -34.17 -39.74
CA THR A 679 -7.98 -33.82 -38.65
C THR A 679 -8.28 -34.58 -37.35
N LEU A 680 -9.40 -35.32 -37.29
CA LEU A 680 -9.81 -36.11 -36.12
C LEU A 680 -9.01 -37.42 -36.00
N LYS A 681 -8.71 -37.82 -34.76
CA LYS A 681 -8.17 -39.16 -34.44
C LYS A 681 -9.22 -40.25 -34.64
N GLU A 682 -8.81 -41.51 -34.76
CA GLU A 682 -9.75 -42.64 -34.96
C GLU A 682 -10.76 -42.77 -33.81
N ASP A 683 -10.31 -42.64 -32.57
CA ASP A 683 -11.18 -42.67 -31.38
C ASP A 683 -12.23 -41.53 -31.41
N GLU A 684 -11.86 -40.35 -31.91
CA GLU A 684 -12.76 -39.20 -32.04
C GLU A 684 -13.76 -39.39 -33.20
N LYS A 685 -13.34 -40.05 -34.28
CA LYS A 685 -14.24 -40.44 -35.38
C LYS A 685 -15.28 -41.44 -34.91
N ASP A 686 -14.94 -42.36 -34.01
CA ASP A 686 -15.90 -43.32 -33.45
C ASP A 686 -16.96 -42.64 -32.57
N VAL A 687 -16.57 -41.68 -31.73
CA VAL A 687 -17.52 -40.86 -30.97
C VAL A 687 -18.42 -40.01 -31.89
N LEU A 688 -17.85 -39.52 -33.00
CA LEU A 688 -18.61 -38.78 -34.01
C LEU A 688 -19.65 -39.65 -34.70
N LYS A 689 -19.36 -40.92 -35.02
CA LYS A 689 -20.33 -41.84 -35.64
C LYS A 689 -21.59 -42.00 -34.80
N VAL A 690 -21.43 -42.24 -33.50
CA VAL A 690 -22.56 -42.34 -32.55
C VAL A 690 -23.35 -41.04 -32.53
N SER A 691 -22.65 -39.91 -32.43
CA SER A 691 -23.29 -38.59 -32.37
C SER A 691 -24.01 -38.20 -33.67
N LEU A 692 -23.50 -38.63 -34.83
CA LEU A 692 -24.14 -38.42 -36.13
C LEU A 692 -25.46 -39.18 -36.23
N GLY A 693 -25.52 -40.42 -35.73
CA GLY A 693 -26.77 -41.20 -35.67
C GLY A 693 -27.88 -40.46 -34.92
N ASP A 694 -27.54 -39.89 -33.76
CA ASP A 694 -28.46 -39.07 -32.97
C ASP A 694 -28.82 -37.75 -33.66
N ARG A 695 -27.85 -37.06 -34.27
CA ARG A 695 -28.09 -35.77 -34.94
C ARG A 695 -28.87 -35.89 -36.25
N LEU A 696 -28.84 -37.04 -36.91
CA LEU A 696 -29.71 -37.27 -38.06
C LEU A 696 -31.19 -37.41 -37.66
N LYS A 697 -31.47 -37.74 -36.40
CA LYS A 697 -32.83 -37.84 -35.84
C LYS A 697 -33.34 -36.55 -35.21
N ASP A 698 -32.55 -35.47 -35.26
CA ASP A 698 -32.85 -34.18 -34.64
C ASP A 698 -34.19 -33.58 -35.14
N ASP A 699 -34.75 -32.69 -34.33
CA ASP A 699 -36.02 -32.00 -34.63
C ASP A 699 -35.81 -30.78 -35.54
N ASP A 700 -34.60 -30.21 -35.54
CA ASP A 700 -34.25 -29.06 -36.37
C ASP A 700 -33.65 -29.47 -37.73
N ILE A 701 -34.21 -28.91 -38.81
CA ILE A 701 -33.80 -29.25 -40.17
C ILE A 701 -32.37 -28.86 -40.52
N GLU A 702 -31.83 -27.75 -39.99
CA GLU A 702 -30.48 -27.32 -40.32
C GLU A 702 -29.44 -28.23 -39.67
N VAL A 703 -29.73 -28.76 -38.47
CA VAL A 703 -28.87 -29.77 -37.82
C VAL A 703 -28.81 -31.06 -38.65
N VAL A 704 -29.98 -31.58 -39.05
CA VAL A 704 -30.07 -32.81 -39.87
C VAL A 704 -29.38 -32.62 -41.22
N LYS A 705 -29.54 -31.45 -41.85
CA LYS A 705 -28.90 -31.13 -43.13
C LYS A 705 -27.37 -31.18 -43.05
N GLU A 706 -26.78 -30.58 -42.02
CA GLU A 706 -25.32 -30.60 -41.84
C GLU A 706 -24.81 -32.01 -41.47
N ALA A 707 -25.56 -32.78 -40.68
CA ALA A 707 -25.23 -34.18 -40.41
C ALA A 707 -25.23 -35.04 -41.69
N LEU A 708 -26.22 -34.85 -42.58
CA LEU A 708 -26.29 -35.54 -43.88
C LEU A 708 -25.11 -35.17 -44.80
N ILE A 709 -24.64 -33.91 -44.76
CA ILE A 709 -23.45 -33.48 -45.51
C ILE A 709 -22.24 -34.31 -45.10
N ILE A 710 -22.00 -34.45 -43.79
CA ILE A 710 -20.87 -35.20 -43.24
C ILE A 710 -20.96 -36.66 -43.65
N VAL A 711 -22.11 -37.30 -43.46
CA VAL A 711 -22.27 -38.73 -43.80
C VAL A 711 -22.03 -38.97 -45.30
N GLN A 712 -22.50 -38.09 -46.17
CA GLN A 712 -22.30 -38.23 -47.61
C GLN A 712 -20.84 -38.03 -48.03
N SER A 713 -20.10 -37.10 -47.41
CA SER A 713 -18.70 -36.82 -47.79
C SER A 713 -17.70 -37.78 -47.17
N THR A 714 -17.96 -38.29 -45.97
CA THR A 714 -16.97 -39.06 -45.19
C THR A 714 -17.28 -40.54 -45.08
N ASN A 715 -18.50 -40.94 -45.42
CA ASN A 715 -18.96 -42.32 -45.34
C ASN A 715 -18.87 -42.90 -43.92
N ALA A 716 -18.98 -42.04 -42.89
CA ALA A 716 -18.84 -42.40 -41.48
C ALA A 716 -19.94 -43.34 -40.95
N LEU A 717 -21.16 -43.23 -41.49
CA LEU A 717 -22.30 -44.12 -41.22
C LEU A 717 -22.66 -44.85 -42.51
N LYS A 718 -22.82 -46.19 -42.45
CA LYS A 718 -23.20 -47.03 -43.60
C LYS A 718 -24.10 -48.18 -43.17
N GLY A 719 -24.57 -48.94 -44.15
CA GLY A 719 -25.29 -50.18 -43.91
C GLY A 719 -26.71 -49.95 -43.41
N GLN A 720 -27.22 -50.90 -42.63
CA GLN A 720 -28.62 -50.95 -42.23
C GLN A 720 -29.06 -49.75 -41.36
N GLU A 721 -28.20 -49.29 -40.45
CA GLU A 721 -28.49 -48.17 -39.55
C GLU A 721 -28.79 -46.87 -40.30
N LEU A 722 -27.98 -46.54 -41.31
CA LEU A 722 -28.22 -45.36 -42.14
C LEU A 722 -29.53 -45.48 -42.95
N LYS A 723 -29.84 -46.67 -43.47
CA LYS A 723 -31.07 -46.90 -44.24
C LYS A 723 -32.31 -46.62 -43.40
N GLU A 724 -32.35 -47.12 -42.17
CA GLU A 724 -33.47 -46.93 -41.25
C GLU A 724 -33.69 -45.45 -40.93
N ILE A 725 -32.61 -44.72 -40.66
CA ILE A 725 -32.66 -43.27 -40.38
C ILE A 725 -33.17 -42.49 -41.60
N LEU A 726 -32.66 -42.78 -42.80
CA LEU A 726 -33.09 -42.08 -44.02
C LEU A 726 -34.57 -42.38 -44.37
N VAL A 727 -35.05 -43.61 -44.12
CA VAL A 727 -36.46 -43.97 -44.24
C VAL A 727 -37.32 -43.20 -43.23
N GLU A 728 -36.86 -43.03 -42.00
CA GLU A 728 -37.55 -42.24 -40.97
C GLU A 728 -37.64 -40.75 -41.37
N LEU A 729 -36.57 -40.18 -41.93
CA LEU A 729 -36.56 -38.81 -42.46
C LEU A 729 -37.55 -38.65 -43.63
N LEU A 730 -37.64 -39.65 -44.50
CA LEU A 730 -38.61 -39.66 -45.59
C LEU A 730 -40.05 -39.69 -45.06
N TYR A 731 -40.30 -40.44 -43.97
CA TYR A 731 -41.59 -40.42 -43.27
C TYR A 731 -41.88 -39.05 -42.62
N LYS A 732 -40.89 -38.40 -41.99
CA LYS A 732 -41.03 -37.02 -41.47
C LYS A 732 -41.42 -36.05 -42.60
N PHE A 733 -40.83 -36.17 -43.79
CA PHE A 733 -41.24 -35.39 -44.97
C PHE A 733 -42.68 -35.66 -45.41
N TYR A 734 -43.13 -36.92 -45.45
CA TYR A 734 -44.52 -37.21 -45.81
C TYR A 734 -45.54 -36.65 -44.81
N LYS A 735 -45.14 -36.49 -43.54
CA LYS A 735 -45.96 -35.87 -42.49
C LYS A 735 -45.99 -34.35 -42.61
N ASP A 736 -44.86 -33.70 -42.88
CA ASP A 736 -44.74 -32.24 -43.07
C ASP A 736 -43.84 -31.90 -44.27
N LYS A 737 -44.48 -31.72 -45.42
CA LYS A 737 -43.80 -31.51 -46.71
C LYS A 737 -43.07 -30.18 -46.81
N ASN A 738 -43.57 -29.15 -46.14
CA ASN A 738 -43.05 -27.79 -46.30
C ASN A 738 -41.76 -27.60 -45.49
N TYR A 739 -41.75 -28.12 -44.26
CA TYR A 739 -40.58 -27.99 -43.39
C TYR A 739 -39.41 -28.83 -43.92
N TRP A 740 -39.59 -30.12 -44.15
CA TRP A 740 -38.51 -31.07 -44.50
C TRP A 740 -38.04 -31.06 -45.95
N ARG A 741 -38.61 -30.18 -46.79
CA ARG A 741 -38.31 -30.11 -48.23
C ARG A 741 -36.80 -30.00 -48.54
N ARG A 742 -36.07 -29.22 -47.75
CA ARG A 742 -34.68 -28.81 -48.05
C ARG A 742 -33.66 -29.93 -47.92
N ILE A 743 -33.99 -31.04 -47.26
CA ILE A 743 -33.11 -32.19 -47.13
C ILE A 743 -33.50 -33.36 -48.06
N LEU A 744 -34.69 -33.33 -48.65
CA LEU A 744 -35.27 -34.46 -49.37
C LEU A 744 -34.44 -34.91 -50.57
N GLU A 745 -33.92 -33.98 -51.36
CA GLU A 745 -33.06 -34.31 -52.51
C GLU A 745 -31.84 -35.15 -52.07
N ARG A 746 -31.23 -34.78 -50.95
CA ARG A 746 -30.05 -35.46 -50.40
C ARG A 746 -30.40 -36.83 -49.83
N VAL A 747 -31.54 -36.94 -49.15
CA VAL A 747 -32.08 -38.22 -48.69
C VAL A 747 -32.34 -39.16 -49.86
N ILE A 748 -32.95 -38.68 -50.96
CA ILE A 748 -33.19 -39.48 -52.17
C ILE A 748 -31.86 -39.96 -52.78
N GLN A 749 -30.88 -39.08 -52.94
CA GLN A 749 -29.57 -39.44 -53.47
C GLN A 749 -28.87 -40.52 -52.64
N MET A 750 -29.00 -40.46 -51.30
CA MET A 750 -28.37 -41.43 -50.39
C MET A 750 -29.16 -42.76 -50.28
N LEU A 751 -30.49 -42.73 -50.40
CA LEU A 751 -31.33 -43.93 -50.33
C LEU A 751 -31.32 -44.71 -51.65
N CYS A 752 -31.26 -44.00 -52.79
CA CYS A 752 -31.41 -44.57 -54.13
C CYS A 752 -30.10 -45.08 -54.76
N THR A 753 -29.39 -45.94 -54.05
CA THR A 753 -28.18 -46.62 -54.53
C THR A 753 -28.48 -48.03 -55.09
N SER A 754 -27.58 -48.57 -55.91
CA SER A 754 -27.72 -49.91 -56.51
C SER A 754 -27.82 -51.04 -55.45
N GLU A 755 -27.21 -50.88 -54.28
CA GLU A 755 -27.30 -51.82 -53.15
C GLU A 755 -28.74 -52.01 -52.64
N ASN A 756 -29.57 -50.97 -52.76
CA ASN A 756 -30.95 -50.97 -52.28
C ASN A 756 -31.95 -51.38 -53.37
N ALA A 757 -31.49 -51.72 -54.59
CA ALA A 757 -32.35 -52.03 -55.74
C ALA A 757 -33.21 -53.30 -55.57
N ARG A 758 -32.86 -54.16 -54.61
CA ARG A 758 -33.63 -55.36 -54.21
C ARG A 758 -34.27 -55.24 -52.83
N ASP A 759 -34.08 -54.12 -52.14
CA ASP A 759 -34.68 -53.87 -50.83
C ASP A 759 -36.08 -53.28 -51.01
N PHE A 760 -37.06 -54.16 -51.00
CA PHE A 760 -38.46 -53.79 -51.17
C PHE A 760 -38.97 -52.84 -50.07
N GLN A 761 -38.41 -52.84 -48.85
CA GLN A 761 -38.80 -51.88 -47.81
C GLN A 761 -38.37 -50.46 -48.19
N VAL A 762 -37.15 -50.30 -48.69
CA VAL A 762 -36.64 -49.02 -49.20
C VAL A 762 -37.46 -48.56 -50.42
N ILE A 763 -37.69 -49.47 -51.38
CA ILE A 763 -38.47 -49.18 -52.59
C ILE A 763 -39.89 -48.74 -52.23
N LEU A 764 -40.55 -49.43 -51.30
CA LEU A 764 -41.90 -49.08 -50.85
C LEU A 764 -41.95 -47.67 -50.24
N ASN A 765 -40.92 -47.27 -49.49
CA ASN A 765 -40.88 -45.94 -48.89
C ASN A 765 -40.62 -44.82 -49.91
N ILE A 766 -39.85 -45.09 -50.99
CA ILE A 766 -39.62 -44.15 -52.09
C ILE A 766 -40.81 -44.08 -53.06
N PHE A 767 -41.57 -45.17 -53.23
CA PHE A 767 -42.62 -45.30 -54.23
C PHE A 767 -43.65 -44.14 -54.26
N PRO A 768 -44.05 -43.46 -53.16
CA PRO A 768 -44.89 -42.27 -53.22
C PRO A 768 -44.29 -41.12 -54.03
N LEU A 769 -42.96 -40.96 -54.05
CA LEU A 769 -42.27 -39.92 -54.82
C LEU A 769 -42.37 -40.16 -56.32
N LEU A 770 -42.52 -41.42 -56.75
CA LEU A 770 -42.77 -41.81 -58.15
C LEU A 770 -44.21 -41.53 -58.60
N LEU A 771 -45.08 -41.11 -57.68
CA LEU A 771 -46.48 -40.75 -57.94
C LEU A 771 -46.71 -39.26 -57.63
N PRO A 772 -46.11 -38.34 -58.41
CA PRO A 772 -46.18 -36.92 -58.14
C PRO A 772 -47.64 -36.42 -58.18
N LYS A 773 -47.94 -35.42 -57.33
CA LYS A 773 -49.24 -34.74 -57.30
C LYS A 773 -49.17 -33.26 -57.67
N SER A 774 -47.96 -32.72 -57.75
CA SER A 774 -47.64 -31.33 -58.06
C SER A 774 -46.42 -31.29 -58.96
N ASN A 775 -46.20 -30.16 -59.62
CA ASN A 775 -45.03 -29.93 -60.46
C ASN A 775 -43.71 -30.07 -59.68
N GLU A 776 -43.71 -29.72 -58.39
CA GLU A 776 -42.53 -29.93 -57.53
C GLU A 776 -42.29 -31.42 -57.24
N GLY A 777 -43.35 -32.23 -57.15
CA GLY A 777 -43.25 -33.68 -57.04
C GLY A 777 -42.56 -34.32 -58.25
N ILE A 778 -42.71 -33.72 -59.44
CA ILE A 778 -42.06 -34.20 -60.67
C ILE A 778 -40.53 -34.12 -60.53
N VAL A 779 -40.00 -33.09 -59.84
CA VAL A 779 -38.55 -32.95 -59.63
C VAL A 779 -38.01 -34.14 -58.83
N TYR A 780 -38.68 -34.52 -57.75
CA TYR A 780 -38.28 -35.68 -56.94
C TYR A 780 -38.48 -37.01 -57.67
N ALA A 781 -39.57 -37.15 -58.44
CA ALA A 781 -39.80 -38.32 -59.28
C ALA A 781 -38.69 -38.50 -60.32
N LYS A 782 -38.26 -37.41 -60.98
CA LYS A 782 -37.15 -37.40 -61.94
C LYS A 782 -35.82 -37.78 -61.26
N LEU A 783 -35.57 -37.30 -60.03
CA LEU A 783 -34.38 -37.67 -59.25
C LEU A 783 -34.34 -39.18 -58.96
N VAL A 784 -35.47 -39.78 -58.57
CA VAL A 784 -35.55 -41.23 -58.33
C VAL A 784 -35.37 -42.00 -59.64
N VAL A 785 -36.03 -41.62 -60.74
CA VAL A 785 -35.92 -42.34 -62.03
C VAL A 785 -34.48 -42.30 -62.58
N LYS A 786 -33.75 -41.21 -62.35
CA LYS A 786 -32.34 -41.07 -62.75
C LYS A 786 -31.34 -41.76 -61.82
N SER A 787 -31.80 -42.36 -60.73
CA SER A 787 -30.93 -42.98 -59.72
C SER A 787 -30.50 -44.41 -60.07
N ASP A 788 -29.39 -44.85 -59.48
CA ASP A 788 -28.86 -46.21 -59.67
C ASP A 788 -29.79 -47.29 -59.10
N LEU A 789 -30.53 -46.99 -58.03
CA LEU A 789 -31.55 -47.91 -57.51
C LEU A 789 -32.58 -48.24 -58.58
N PHE A 790 -33.05 -47.24 -59.30
CA PHE A 790 -34.15 -47.40 -60.26
C PHE A 790 -33.71 -48.21 -61.48
N SER A 791 -32.50 -47.97 -62.00
CA SER A 791 -31.95 -48.71 -63.14
C SER A 791 -31.67 -50.18 -62.83
N HIS A 792 -31.31 -50.52 -61.59
CA HIS A 792 -31.00 -51.88 -61.15
C HIS A 792 -32.20 -52.61 -60.52
N CYS A 793 -33.35 -51.94 -60.36
CA CYS A 793 -34.51 -52.52 -59.71
C CYS A 793 -35.26 -53.49 -60.64
N PRO A 794 -35.49 -54.75 -60.23
CA PRO A 794 -36.22 -55.73 -61.04
C PRO A 794 -37.67 -55.31 -61.39
N LEU A 795 -38.25 -54.38 -60.63
CA LEU A 795 -39.62 -53.88 -60.84
C LEU A 795 -39.72 -52.85 -61.98
N PHE A 796 -38.61 -52.22 -62.37
CA PHE A 796 -38.59 -51.09 -63.32
C PHE A 796 -37.75 -51.35 -64.57
N VAL A 797 -37.32 -52.58 -64.82
CA VAL A 797 -36.43 -52.98 -65.95
C VAL A 797 -36.93 -52.52 -67.33
N ASN A 798 -38.25 -52.40 -67.52
CA ASN A 798 -38.85 -52.01 -68.80
C ASN A 798 -39.26 -50.52 -68.84
N PHE A 799 -38.78 -49.69 -67.91
CA PHE A 799 -39.12 -48.28 -67.87
C PHE A 799 -38.35 -47.50 -68.93
N ASN A 800 -39.07 -46.89 -69.87
CA ASN A 800 -38.46 -46.06 -70.92
C ASN A 800 -38.06 -44.70 -70.33
N THR A 801 -36.77 -44.52 -70.07
CA THR A 801 -36.20 -43.27 -69.55
C THR A 801 -36.16 -42.13 -70.57
N GLN A 802 -36.39 -42.42 -71.86
CA GLN A 802 -36.47 -41.43 -72.94
C GLN A 802 -37.89 -40.89 -73.17
N ALA A 803 -38.90 -41.40 -72.46
CA ALA A 803 -40.25 -40.84 -72.52
C ALA A 803 -40.29 -39.49 -71.77
N ASP A 804 -40.73 -38.43 -72.43
CA ASP A 804 -40.87 -37.09 -71.85
C ASP A 804 -41.98 -37.07 -70.79
N LEU A 805 -41.59 -37.36 -69.55
CA LEU A 805 -42.47 -37.30 -68.37
C LEU A 805 -42.58 -35.84 -67.90
N GLU A 806 -43.35 -35.05 -68.65
CA GLU A 806 -43.52 -33.62 -68.41
C GLU A 806 -44.73 -33.29 -67.53
N SER A 807 -45.75 -34.16 -67.46
CA SER A 807 -46.95 -33.92 -66.67
C SER A 807 -47.06 -34.83 -65.43
N VAL A 808 -47.74 -34.31 -64.40
CA VAL A 808 -48.06 -35.03 -63.15
C VAL A 808 -48.82 -36.34 -63.42
N GLY A 809 -49.58 -36.41 -64.52
CA GLY A 809 -50.41 -37.57 -64.87
C GLY A 809 -49.64 -38.74 -65.52
N ASP A 810 -48.49 -38.46 -66.15
CA ASP A 810 -47.79 -39.46 -66.98
C ASP A 810 -46.97 -40.45 -66.16
N PHE A 811 -46.36 -39.97 -65.06
CA PHE A 811 -45.55 -40.76 -64.13
C PHE A 811 -46.30 -41.98 -63.57
N PRO A 812 -47.48 -41.86 -62.94
CA PRO A 812 -48.23 -43.02 -62.44
C PRO A 812 -48.53 -44.05 -63.53
N ASN A 813 -48.97 -43.60 -64.71
CA ASN A 813 -49.35 -44.49 -65.81
C ASN A 813 -48.15 -45.31 -66.32
N HIS A 814 -46.99 -44.67 -66.44
CA HIS A 814 -45.75 -45.33 -66.87
C HIS A 814 -45.22 -46.30 -65.82
N ILE A 815 -45.22 -45.91 -64.54
CA ILE A 815 -44.81 -46.78 -63.43
C ILE A 815 -45.69 -48.03 -63.35
N PHE A 816 -47.02 -47.88 -63.44
CA PHE A 816 -47.94 -49.03 -63.43
C PHE A 816 -47.88 -49.87 -64.71
N SER A 817 -47.55 -49.29 -65.87
CA SER A 817 -47.31 -50.03 -67.11
C SER A 817 -46.07 -50.92 -66.99
N CYS A 818 -45.00 -50.38 -66.38
CA CYS A 818 -43.76 -51.13 -66.15
C CYS A 818 -43.97 -52.29 -65.18
N LEU A 819 -44.68 -52.07 -64.07
CA LEU A 819 -45.02 -53.16 -63.14
C LEU A 819 -45.85 -54.27 -63.80
N LYS A 820 -46.68 -53.97 -64.81
CA LYS A 820 -47.44 -54.97 -65.57
C LYS A 820 -46.59 -55.74 -66.58
N SER A 821 -45.49 -55.18 -67.05
CA SER A 821 -44.63 -55.78 -68.08
C SER A 821 -43.47 -56.60 -67.51
N VAL A 822 -43.29 -56.64 -66.18
CA VAL A 822 -42.30 -57.49 -65.51
C VAL A 822 -42.61 -58.98 -65.80
N LYS A 823 -41.65 -59.69 -66.41
CA LYS A 823 -41.82 -61.10 -66.81
C LYS A 823 -42.03 -62.05 -65.61
N SER A 824 -41.40 -61.77 -64.48
CA SER A 824 -41.51 -62.57 -63.26
C SER A 824 -42.68 -62.09 -62.40
N LYS A 825 -43.80 -62.84 -62.42
CA LYS A 825 -44.99 -62.51 -61.60
C LYS A 825 -44.73 -62.64 -60.10
N THR A 826 -43.80 -63.50 -59.69
CA THR A 826 -43.46 -63.74 -58.27
C THR A 826 -42.83 -62.50 -57.63
N ILE A 827 -41.91 -61.82 -58.31
CA ILE A 827 -41.27 -60.58 -57.81
C ILE A 827 -42.29 -59.47 -57.55
N VAL A 828 -43.25 -59.31 -58.46
CA VAL A 828 -44.33 -58.31 -58.31
C VAL A 828 -45.27 -58.71 -57.16
N GLN A 829 -45.61 -60.00 -57.05
CA GLN A 829 -46.40 -60.52 -55.94
C GLN A 829 -45.70 -60.32 -54.58
N ASP A 830 -44.40 -60.61 -54.48
CA ASP A 830 -43.60 -60.45 -53.27
C ASP A 830 -43.53 -58.98 -52.83
N PHE A 831 -43.33 -58.07 -53.77
CA PHE A 831 -43.36 -56.62 -53.51
C PHE A 831 -44.70 -56.17 -52.93
N PHE A 832 -45.83 -56.58 -53.54
CA PHE A 832 -47.16 -56.26 -53.01
C PHE A 832 -47.47 -56.99 -51.71
N HIS A 833 -46.97 -58.22 -51.51
CA HIS A 833 -47.15 -58.98 -50.28
C HIS A 833 -46.43 -58.30 -49.11
N GLN A 834 -45.19 -57.83 -49.31
CA GLN A 834 -44.48 -57.03 -48.31
C GLN A 834 -45.15 -55.67 -48.06
N ALA A 835 -45.73 -55.05 -49.08
CA ALA A 835 -46.53 -53.82 -48.91
C ALA A 835 -47.77 -54.05 -48.01
N ILE A 836 -48.37 -55.24 -48.08
CA ILE A 836 -49.52 -55.65 -47.23
C ILE A 836 -49.04 -55.90 -45.80
N LEU A 837 -47.98 -56.71 -45.63
CA LEU A 837 -47.42 -57.05 -44.32
C LEU A 837 -46.94 -55.83 -43.52
N SER A 838 -46.33 -54.85 -44.17
CA SER A 838 -45.82 -53.63 -43.54
C SER A 838 -46.92 -52.65 -43.07
N LYS A 839 -48.22 -52.99 -43.21
CA LYS A 839 -49.38 -52.10 -42.99
C LYS A 839 -49.33 -50.79 -43.80
N MET A 840 -48.37 -50.64 -44.70
CA MET A 840 -48.24 -49.45 -45.54
C MET A 840 -49.43 -49.31 -46.47
N LEU A 841 -50.02 -50.40 -46.96
CA LEU A 841 -51.18 -50.33 -47.86
C LEU A 841 -52.31 -49.42 -47.37
N HIS A 842 -52.58 -49.35 -46.06
CA HIS A 842 -53.70 -48.56 -45.53
C HIS A 842 -53.40 -47.05 -45.42
N LYS A 843 -52.15 -46.66 -45.12
CA LYS A 843 -51.68 -45.25 -45.09
C LYS A 843 -51.35 -44.72 -46.49
N PHE A 844 -50.78 -45.57 -47.34
CA PHE A 844 -50.26 -45.27 -48.67
C PHE A 844 -51.38 -44.96 -49.69
N TRP A 845 -52.53 -45.62 -49.54
CA TRP A 845 -53.63 -45.55 -50.50
C TRP A 845 -54.63 -44.42 -50.25
N MET A 846 -54.90 -44.11 -48.98
CA MET A 846 -55.78 -42.99 -48.59
C MET A 846 -55.22 -41.64 -49.01
N LEU A 847 -53.89 -41.52 -49.08
CA LEU A 847 -53.20 -40.26 -49.36
C LEU A 847 -52.89 -40.04 -50.84
N VAL A 848 -52.99 -41.03 -51.75
CA VAL A 848 -52.42 -40.91 -53.11
C VAL A 848 -53.40 -41.13 -54.29
N ILE A 849 -54.42 -41.98 -54.20
CA ILE A 849 -55.18 -42.41 -55.40
C ILE A 849 -56.58 -41.75 -55.51
N LYS A 850 -56.87 -41.07 -56.62
CA LYS A 850 -58.24 -40.67 -57.03
C LYS A 850 -59.10 -41.93 -57.28
N PRO A 851 -60.43 -41.89 -57.03
CA PRO A 851 -61.32 -43.05 -57.07
C PRO A 851 -61.36 -43.85 -58.39
N LYS A 852 -60.81 -43.31 -59.50
CA LYS A 852 -60.82 -43.98 -60.82
C LYS A 852 -59.82 -45.15 -60.99
N VAL A 853 -58.80 -45.31 -60.12
CA VAL A 853 -57.81 -46.42 -60.23
C VAL A 853 -58.09 -47.59 -59.27
N ARG A 854 -59.04 -47.40 -58.33
CA ARG A 854 -59.51 -48.42 -57.37
C ARG A 854 -59.94 -49.76 -58.00
N PRO A 855 -60.59 -49.80 -59.19
CA PRO A 855 -61.06 -51.07 -59.77
C PRO A 855 -59.94 -51.98 -60.30
N CYS A 856 -58.86 -51.42 -60.85
CA CYS A 856 -57.75 -52.21 -61.39
C CYS A 856 -56.96 -52.95 -60.31
N ILE A 857 -56.89 -52.37 -59.11
CA ILE A 857 -56.06 -52.89 -58.04
C ILE A 857 -56.88 -53.75 -57.07
N LEU A 858 -58.19 -53.51 -56.92
CA LEU A 858 -59.11 -54.52 -56.39
C LEU A 858 -59.11 -55.79 -57.26
N LYS A 859 -58.88 -55.68 -58.58
CA LYS A 859 -58.67 -56.83 -59.48
C LYS A 859 -57.35 -57.57 -59.23
N ILE A 860 -56.29 -56.86 -58.81
CA ILE A 860 -54.99 -57.46 -58.46
C ILE A 860 -55.06 -58.09 -57.06
N GLN A 861 -55.66 -57.42 -56.07
CA GLN A 861 -55.97 -57.97 -54.74
C GLN A 861 -56.85 -59.23 -54.84
N ARG A 862 -57.89 -59.23 -55.67
CA ARG A 862 -58.73 -60.42 -55.90
C ARG A 862 -58.01 -61.56 -56.64
N ARG A 863 -56.96 -61.28 -57.41
CA ARG A 863 -56.14 -62.32 -58.07
C ARG A 863 -55.02 -62.88 -57.17
N ILE A 864 -54.52 -62.08 -56.22
CA ILE A 864 -53.53 -62.52 -55.23
C ILE A 864 -54.17 -63.32 -54.10
N PHE A 865 -55.47 -63.10 -53.80
CA PHE A 865 -56.21 -63.89 -52.80
C PHE A 865 -56.79 -65.21 -53.33
N TYR A 866 -56.68 -65.50 -54.63
CA TYR A 866 -57.21 -66.72 -55.27
C TYR A 866 -56.11 -67.61 -55.92
N CYS A 867 -54.84 -67.31 -55.65
CA CYS A 867 -53.71 -68.24 -55.73
C CYS A 867 -53.12 -68.37 -54.34
#